data_AF-A0A317HJX8-F1
#
_entry.id   AF-A0A317HJX8-F1
#
_cell.length_a   1.000
_cell.length_b   1.000
_cell.length_c   1.000
_cell.angle_alpha   90.00
_cell.angle_beta   90.00
_cell.angle_gamma   90.00
#
_symmetry.space_group_name_H-M   'P 1'
#
loop_
_entity.id
_entity.type
_entity.pdbx_description
1 polymer ?
#
loop_
_entity_poly.entity_id
_entity_poly.type
_entity_poly.pdbx_seq_one_letter_code
_entity_poly.pdbx_strand_id
1 'polypeptide(L)'
;MDCDGKFLRIGQDRFYLKGITYGTFAPDARGYQFPTLERISEDFGLMADLGITTVRTYTAPGPELLDEAARRGLHVMVGLPWSQHVAFLDNRALKQSIRHEMISKVREIGKHPAVVLLALGNEIPPGIVRWHGRVRIERFLRELYQDAKAAVPESLLTYVNFPPTEFLDLSFFDVCAFNVYLHREVELRGYLRRLQHVAGHRPLLLAEAGADSLREGEAGQAEITAMHMRAAFEEGACGAIAFAWTDEWWRGGFAVEDWAFGLVDRERRLKPAAFAVTAAFDEAPFSRPVRNSWPRVTVVVCAYNAADTLEDCLVSLERLTYPDFEIIVVNDGSRDRTGEIAHNHPQVRVIDIPNGGLSAARNVGLAEATGEIVAYTDADVRVDRDWLTYLVQPFLNSDVVGSGGPNVVPPDDPPMAQCIARAPGGPTHVLLDDRTAEHVPGCNMAFQREALLAIGGFNPIYLRAGDDVDVCWRLQARGWRIGFASAALVWHHHRSSVAAYWRQQVGYGEGETWLMAHHPDKFLDGHMLWRGRIYSPLPFVRSLWSTRINAGVWGTAAFPSVYRTDVHPFAFLPHSIRWQLLSFLFAASGVAVAFARPHRWAAALLLGAGLIGIAVTIVKNVTYAMRSDVDSLPGHRLWYRAMVAYLHFIQPIARVRGRIRGALSAPPAVAQPLPERRHTSRGPRPSLAEAWRALLLISGTVTEDRFWTETWTATDRVLMQLTDWLHRSRAVRTVDIDDGWSDDRDVSVFVGRWAWLDIRALVEDHGSGKGLLRVSTHLRPTSFGVVSALGLGAGLLVAAGSGVVLRWPLAGALTAVLTLAIIALTAWRTAQTTAIVRRAVNRVALGQNMVVMRSGPASVPLIVPSLFRTYALRSAIIFVVMIVGAGVGTFMLREAATVAFVIGAQAKRNVGSPTVSAWLDTPGGLAVAQNGDLYFADSNNNVIDLFDRNLELTTVVGNKTTGFSGDNGPATQAQLDTPDGVAIAPDGDLIVADSHNDRVRRVDRVTRVITTIAGSGENGYDGDDKPATEAALNTPNAVWATPNGDIYIADTFNHRIRLIDHVTGFIHTVAGDGEPGGTGPLGDGGPATSAHLFMPSDVAVAPNGDIYIADMHHNRIRKVDAATHIITTVAGNGTFGSGGDDGPATSASLAGPAGIALANEPGGRVTIFIADYYNGLVRAVGPDGIMRSVLDEGRVVFGAPSRVAFEPRRNRLYVADSTENQVVAVDIPRSTRGPRLALRPLAPARKSG
;
A
#
# COMPACT_ATOMS: atom_id res chain seq x y z
N MET A 1 -23.91 32.70 -31.03
CA MET A 1 -22.90 31.73 -31.45
C MET A 1 -22.69 30.84 -30.26
N ASP A 2 -22.71 29.52 -30.45
CA ASP A 2 -22.78 28.59 -29.35
C ASP A 2 -21.63 27.58 -29.43
N CYS A 3 -21.27 27.00 -28.29
CA CYS A 3 -20.38 25.85 -28.27
C CYS A 3 -21.19 24.58 -28.61
N ASP A 4 -20.64 23.74 -29.48
CA ASP A 4 -21.16 22.42 -29.81
C ASP A 4 -20.05 21.39 -29.64
N GLY A 5 -19.98 20.82 -28.44
CA GLY A 5 -18.84 20.00 -28.02
C GLY A 5 -17.52 20.77 -28.16
N LYS A 6 -16.63 20.26 -29.01
CA LYS A 6 -15.29 20.83 -29.25
C LYS A 6 -15.26 21.95 -30.28
N PHE A 7 -16.38 22.27 -30.90
CA PHE A 7 -16.43 23.24 -31.99
C PHE A 7 -17.39 24.38 -31.67
N LEU A 8 -17.34 25.43 -32.49
CA LEU A 8 -18.26 26.55 -32.42
C LEU A 8 -19.24 26.49 -33.58
N ARG A 9 -20.48 26.97 -33.36
CA ARG A 9 -21.49 27.06 -34.40
C ARG A 9 -22.18 28.43 -34.46
N ILE A 10 -22.49 28.86 -35.67
CA ILE A 10 -23.39 29.98 -35.95
C ILE A 10 -24.64 29.39 -36.60
N GLY A 11 -25.78 29.41 -35.89
CA GLY A 11 -26.96 28.67 -36.31
C GLY A 11 -26.69 27.16 -36.31
N GLN A 12 -26.81 26.52 -37.48
CA GLN A 12 -26.52 25.10 -37.68
C GLN A 12 -25.12 24.86 -38.28
N ASP A 13 -24.41 25.91 -38.67
CA ASP A 13 -23.15 25.80 -39.39
C ASP A 13 -21.94 25.86 -38.46
N ARG A 14 -20.95 24.99 -38.70
CA ARG A 14 -19.67 25.03 -38.01
C ARG A 14 -18.92 26.29 -38.39
N PHE A 15 -18.38 26.93 -37.37
CA PHE A 15 -17.56 28.11 -37.54
C PHE A 15 -16.17 27.86 -36.97
N TYR A 16 -15.15 28.06 -37.80
CA TYR A 16 -13.75 28.03 -37.40
C TYR A 16 -13.27 29.46 -37.19
N LEU A 17 -12.73 29.79 -36.01
CA LEU A 17 -12.12 31.10 -35.78
C LEU A 17 -10.79 31.17 -36.54
N LYS A 18 -10.81 31.78 -37.72
CA LYS A 18 -9.64 32.10 -38.54
C LYS A 18 -9.18 33.50 -38.14
N GLY A 19 -8.29 33.56 -37.16
CA GLY A 19 -8.05 34.78 -36.39
C GLY A 19 -6.74 35.50 -36.69
N ILE A 20 -6.72 36.80 -36.41
CA ILE A 20 -5.52 37.63 -36.33
C ILE A 20 -5.57 38.52 -35.09
N THR A 21 -4.45 38.76 -34.41
CA THR A 21 -4.39 39.74 -33.33
C THR A 21 -4.23 41.17 -33.87
N TYR A 22 -4.92 42.12 -33.24
CA TYR A 22 -4.93 43.53 -33.63
C TYR A 22 -4.71 44.45 -32.42
N GLY A 23 -3.53 45.08 -32.40
CA GLY A 23 -3.04 45.87 -31.27
C GLY A 23 -2.41 45.01 -30.18
N THR A 24 -1.78 45.60 -29.18
CA THR A 24 -1.97 47.00 -28.71
C THR A 24 -1.21 48.06 -29.52
N PHE A 25 -1.85 49.22 -29.70
CA PHE A 25 -1.30 50.41 -30.36
C PHE A 25 -1.01 51.53 -29.36
N ALA A 26 -0.29 52.57 -29.79
CA ALA A 26 -0.05 53.76 -28.97
C ALA A 26 -1.40 54.42 -28.59
N PRO A 27 -1.61 54.78 -27.32
CA PRO A 27 -2.85 55.43 -26.89
C PRO A 27 -2.99 56.84 -27.47
N ASP A 28 -4.20 57.20 -27.89
CA ASP A 28 -4.55 58.58 -28.22
C ASP A 28 -4.58 59.48 -26.97
N ALA A 29 -4.86 60.78 -27.15
CA ALA A 29 -4.95 61.74 -26.04
C ALA A 29 -6.03 61.40 -24.98
N ARG A 30 -6.97 60.51 -25.30
CA ARG A 30 -8.04 60.01 -24.42
C ARG A 30 -7.72 58.61 -23.85
N GLY A 31 -6.55 58.06 -24.15
CA GLY A 31 -6.13 56.72 -23.72
C GLY A 31 -6.67 55.58 -24.57
N TYR A 32 -7.29 55.86 -25.72
CA TYR A 32 -7.82 54.84 -26.64
C TYR A 32 -6.67 54.23 -27.45
N GLN A 33 -6.46 52.92 -27.32
CA GLN A 33 -5.30 52.19 -27.88
C GLN A 33 -5.58 51.51 -29.22
N PHE A 34 -6.30 52.20 -30.12
CA PHE A 34 -6.53 51.73 -31.48
C PHE A 34 -6.22 52.85 -32.49
N PRO A 35 -5.90 52.51 -33.76
CA PRO A 35 -5.68 53.50 -34.81
C PRO A 35 -6.95 54.29 -35.12
N THR A 36 -6.85 55.27 -36.02
CA THR A 36 -8.03 56.01 -36.48
C THR A 36 -9.02 55.07 -37.17
N LEU A 37 -10.30 55.47 -37.22
CA LEU A 37 -11.35 54.64 -37.81
C LEU A 37 -11.10 54.38 -39.30
N GLU A 38 -10.51 55.33 -40.03
CA GLU A 38 -10.10 55.13 -41.42
C GLU A 38 -9.09 53.99 -41.54
N ARG A 39 -8.06 54.00 -40.69
CA ARG A 39 -7.04 52.94 -40.67
C ARG A 39 -7.61 51.59 -40.26
N ILE A 40 -8.52 51.57 -39.29
CA ILE A 40 -9.24 50.35 -38.89
C ILE A 40 -10.04 49.81 -40.08
N SER A 41 -10.75 50.67 -40.83
CA SER A 41 -11.54 50.24 -41.99
C SER A 41 -10.67 49.68 -43.12
N GLU A 42 -9.49 50.28 -43.36
CA GLU A 42 -8.49 49.77 -44.30
C GLU A 42 -7.94 48.39 -43.86
N ASP A 43 -7.48 48.30 -42.61
CA ASP A 43 -6.92 47.09 -42.03
C ASP A 43 -7.96 45.95 -42.04
N PHE A 44 -9.20 46.21 -41.63
CA PHE A 44 -10.28 45.22 -41.63
C PHE A 44 -10.72 44.83 -43.04
N GLY A 45 -10.67 45.77 -44.00
CA GLY A 45 -10.88 45.45 -45.42
C GLY A 45 -9.86 44.43 -45.92
N LEU A 46 -8.57 44.70 -45.69
CA LEU A 46 -7.49 43.80 -46.07
C LEU A 46 -7.59 42.44 -45.36
N MET A 47 -7.94 42.42 -44.08
CA MET A 47 -8.15 41.18 -43.34
C MET A 47 -9.25 40.33 -43.95
N ALA A 48 -10.41 40.94 -44.26
CA ALA A 48 -11.54 40.26 -44.87
C ALA A 48 -11.17 39.70 -46.26
N ASP A 49 -10.42 40.48 -47.06
CA ASP A 49 -9.93 40.04 -48.38
C ASP A 49 -8.97 38.84 -48.29
N LEU A 50 -8.24 38.70 -47.18
CA LEU A 50 -7.34 37.59 -46.89
C LEU A 50 -8.03 36.37 -46.26
N GLY A 51 -9.36 36.37 -46.17
CA GLY A 51 -10.15 35.25 -45.62
C GLY A 51 -10.10 35.13 -44.09
N ILE A 52 -9.62 36.17 -43.39
CA ILE A 52 -9.68 36.26 -41.93
C ILE A 52 -11.12 36.52 -41.52
N THR A 53 -11.60 35.78 -40.52
CA THR A 53 -12.99 35.90 -40.01
C THR A 53 -13.05 36.54 -38.64
N THR A 54 -11.91 36.64 -37.95
CA THR A 54 -11.89 37.03 -36.54
C THR A 54 -10.70 37.90 -36.19
N VAL A 55 -10.96 38.96 -35.44
CA VAL A 55 -9.95 39.88 -34.92
C VAL A 55 -9.90 39.74 -33.40
N ARG A 56 -8.72 39.51 -32.84
CA ARG A 56 -8.51 39.52 -31.39
C ARG A 56 -7.92 40.85 -30.94
N THR A 57 -8.58 41.53 -30.01
CA THR A 57 -8.05 42.74 -29.36
C THR A 57 -7.56 42.43 -27.95
N TYR A 58 -6.69 43.28 -27.38
CA TYR A 58 -6.17 43.14 -26.01
C TYR A 58 -6.80 44.12 -25.01
N THR A 59 -7.49 45.13 -25.53
CA THR A 59 -8.26 46.11 -24.78
C THR A 59 -9.69 46.13 -25.31
N ALA A 60 -10.62 46.61 -24.49
CA ALA A 60 -12.01 46.77 -24.89
C ALA A 60 -12.12 47.82 -26.00
N PRO A 61 -12.57 47.46 -27.22
CA PRO A 61 -12.75 48.42 -28.30
C PRO A 61 -14.01 49.28 -28.06
N GLY A 62 -14.05 50.46 -28.71
CA GLY A 62 -15.27 51.26 -28.76
C GLY A 62 -16.31 50.68 -29.72
N PRO A 63 -17.57 51.12 -29.66
CA PRO A 63 -18.63 50.68 -30.57
C PRO A 63 -18.26 50.87 -32.05
N GLU A 64 -17.56 51.96 -32.39
CA GLU A 64 -17.16 52.28 -33.77
C GLU A 64 -16.31 51.18 -34.44
N LEU A 65 -15.36 50.57 -33.69
CA LEU A 65 -14.54 49.46 -34.19
C LEU A 65 -15.39 48.19 -34.33
N LEU A 66 -16.27 47.93 -33.37
CA LEU A 66 -17.17 46.78 -33.43
C LEU A 66 -18.18 46.88 -34.58
N ASP A 67 -18.68 48.08 -34.86
CA ASP A 67 -19.55 48.39 -36.00
C ASP A 67 -18.80 48.23 -37.33
N GLU A 68 -17.53 48.65 -37.40
CA GLU A 68 -16.68 48.41 -38.56
C GLU A 68 -16.45 46.91 -38.80
N ALA A 69 -16.10 46.16 -37.75
CA ALA A 69 -15.95 44.71 -37.83
C ALA A 69 -17.22 44.05 -38.35
N ALA A 70 -18.39 44.39 -37.78
CA ALA A 70 -19.68 43.89 -38.24
C ALA A 70 -19.94 44.22 -39.73
N ARG A 71 -19.62 45.44 -40.17
CA ARG A 71 -19.81 45.87 -41.56
C ARG A 71 -18.93 45.10 -42.54
N ARG A 72 -17.74 44.70 -42.12
CA ARG A 72 -16.79 43.89 -42.90
C ARG A 72 -17.01 42.37 -42.75
N GLY A 73 -18.02 41.95 -41.98
CA GLY A 73 -18.28 40.54 -41.72
C GLY A 73 -17.24 39.88 -40.79
N LEU A 74 -16.47 40.68 -40.07
CA LEU A 74 -15.49 40.21 -39.09
C LEU A 74 -16.13 40.07 -37.70
N HIS A 75 -15.68 39.06 -36.98
CA HIS A 75 -15.99 38.86 -35.57
C HIS A 75 -14.85 39.35 -34.68
N VAL A 76 -15.15 39.73 -33.45
CA VAL A 76 -14.16 40.28 -32.51
C VAL A 76 -14.10 39.43 -31.24
N MET A 77 -12.91 38.87 -30.97
CA MET A 77 -12.55 38.32 -29.67
C MET A 77 -11.95 39.44 -28.82
N VAL A 78 -12.67 39.88 -27.80
CA VAL A 78 -12.26 41.05 -27.02
C VAL A 78 -11.50 40.63 -25.77
N GLY A 79 -10.25 41.10 -25.67
CA GLY A 79 -9.45 41.05 -24.46
C GLY A 79 -9.87 42.11 -23.45
N LEU A 80 -10.12 41.68 -22.21
CA LEU A 80 -10.40 42.57 -21.09
C LEU A 80 -9.25 42.47 -20.09
N PRO A 81 -8.24 43.37 -20.17
CA PRO A 81 -7.05 43.29 -19.34
C PRO A 81 -7.33 43.89 -17.97
N TRP A 82 -6.58 43.43 -16.96
CA TRP A 82 -6.53 44.04 -15.63
C TRP A 82 -5.13 43.89 -15.04
N SER A 83 -4.94 44.36 -13.80
CA SER A 83 -3.68 44.30 -13.04
C SER A 83 -3.27 42.86 -12.64
N GLN A 84 -3.18 41.95 -13.61
CA GLN A 84 -2.87 40.53 -13.45
C GLN A 84 -1.39 40.25 -13.15
N HIS A 85 -0.50 41.23 -13.37
CA HIS A 85 0.95 41.13 -13.16
C HIS A 85 1.40 41.52 -11.75
N VAL A 86 0.48 41.92 -10.88
CA VAL A 86 0.77 42.26 -9.47
C VAL A 86 0.07 41.28 -8.53
N ALA A 87 0.37 41.31 -7.23
CA ALA A 87 -0.26 40.47 -6.21
C ALA A 87 -1.72 40.92 -5.91
N PHE A 88 -2.58 40.89 -6.92
CA PHE A 88 -3.89 41.54 -6.93
C PHE A 88 -4.88 40.98 -5.91
N LEU A 89 -4.66 39.77 -5.39
CA LEU A 89 -5.51 39.18 -4.33
C LEU A 89 -5.18 39.66 -2.92
N ASP A 90 -4.04 40.33 -2.71
CA ASP A 90 -3.64 40.82 -1.38
C ASP A 90 -4.39 42.10 -1.01
N ASN A 91 -4.88 42.85 -2.01
CA ASN A 91 -5.67 44.06 -1.81
C ASN A 91 -7.14 43.82 -2.16
N ARG A 92 -8.00 43.83 -1.14
CA ARG A 92 -9.45 43.63 -1.30
C ARG A 92 -10.11 44.70 -2.19
N ALA A 93 -9.66 45.95 -2.11
CA ALA A 93 -10.19 47.03 -2.93
C ALA A 93 -9.83 46.83 -4.40
N LEU A 94 -8.59 46.42 -4.70
CA LEU A 94 -8.16 46.08 -6.06
C LEU A 94 -8.92 44.85 -6.61
N LYS A 95 -9.09 43.79 -5.81
CA LYS A 95 -9.91 42.63 -6.20
C LYS A 95 -11.34 43.05 -6.57
N GLN A 96 -11.94 43.96 -5.79
CA GLN A 96 -13.28 44.46 -6.04
C GLN A 96 -13.36 45.38 -7.26
N SER A 97 -12.37 46.27 -7.45
CA SER A 97 -12.32 47.15 -8.62
C SER A 97 -12.18 46.35 -9.92
N ILE A 98 -11.31 45.34 -9.96
CA ILE A 98 -11.17 44.42 -11.10
C ILE A 98 -12.52 43.78 -11.44
N ARG A 99 -13.22 43.21 -10.44
CA ARG A 99 -14.55 42.63 -10.67
C ARG A 99 -15.54 43.68 -11.19
N HIS A 100 -15.57 44.87 -10.61
CA HIS A 100 -16.54 45.90 -11.00
C HIS A 100 -16.31 46.42 -12.43
N GLU A 101 -15.06 46.74 -12.76
CA GLU A 101 -14.66 47.24 -14.08
C GLU A 101 -14.88 46.18 -15.17
N MET A 102 -14.49 44.93 -14.89
CA MET A 102 -14.70 43.80 -15.78
C MET A 102 -16.17 43.63 -16.14
N ILE A 103 -17.04 43.59 -15.13
CA ILE A 103 -18.47 43.37 -15.33
C ILE A 103 -19.13 44.57 -16.00
N SER A 104 -18.66 45.79 -15.70
CA SER A 104 -19.11 46.99 -16.41
C SER A 104 -18.82 46.86 -17.92
N LYS A 105 -17.59 46.48 -18.29
CA LYS A 105 -17.21 46.28 -19.70
C LYS A 105 -17.96 45.12 -20.35
N VAL A 106 -18.10 43.98 -19.69
CA VAL A 106 -18.90 42.86 -20.21
C VAL A 106 -20.34 43.29 -20.53
N ARG A 107 -20.97 44.14 -19.69
CA ARG A 107 -22.32 44.68 -19.96
C ARG A 107 -22.35 45.65 -21.14
N GLU A 108 -21.32 46.46 -21.28
CA GLU A 108 -21.22 47.49 -22.33
C GLU A 108 -21.12 46.85 -23.72
N ILE A 109 -20.22 45.89 -23.91
CA ILE A 109 -19.90 45.35 -25.24
C ILE A 109 -20.42 43.93 -25.50
N GLY A 110 -20.76 43.16 -24.46
CA GLY A 110 -21.02 41.71 -24.59
C GLY A 110 -22.25 41.34 -25.41
N LYS A 111 -23.16 42.30 -25.66
CA LYS A 111 -24.36 42.13 -26.50
C LYS A 111 -24.17 42.57 -27.96
N HIS A 112 -23.00 43.11 -28.30
CA HIS A 112 -22.74 43.59 -29.65
C HIS A 112 -22.60 42.40 -30.63
N PRO A 113 -23.24 42.42 -31.82
CA PRO A 113 -23.26 41.27 -32.74
C PRO A 113 -21.88 40.87 -33.28
N ALA A 114 -20.95 41.82 -33.38
CA ALA A 114 -19.55 41.52 -33.75
C ALA A 114 -18.79 40.74 -32.67
N VAL A 115 -19.16 40.84 -31.39
CA VAL A 115 -18.41 40.22 -30.28
C VAL A 115 -18.72 38.73 -30.21
N VAL A 116 -17.68 37.91 -30.41
CA VAL A 116 -17.81 36.45 -30.47
C VAL A 116 -17.34 35.76 -29.18
N LEU A 117 -16.34 36.32 -28.52
CA LEU A 117 -15.70 35.74 -27.34
C LEU A 117 -15.10 36.85 -26.48
N LEU A 118 -15.30 36.80 -25.17
CA LEU A 118 -14.71 37.73 -24.21
C LEU A 118 -13.62 37.02 -23.40
N ALA A 119 -12.38 37.50 -23.48
CA ALA A 119 -11.29 37.01 -22.66
C ALA A 119 -11.22 37.79 -21.34
N LEU A 120 -11.65 37.15 -20.26
CA LEU A 120 -11.57 37.66 -18.90
C LEU A 120 -10.13 37.50 -18.39
N GLY A 121 -9.20 38.29 -18.91
CA GLY A 121 -7.78 38.26 -18.55
C GLY A 121 -6.92 37.38 -19.45
N ASN A 122 -5.60 37.58 -19.32
CA ASN A 122 -4.58 36.96 -20.16
C ASN A 122 -3.33 36.64 -19.31
N GLU A 123 -2.76 35.44 -19.39
CA GLU A 123 -1.40 35.13 -18.88
C GLU A 123 -1.03 35.70 -17.49
N ILE A 124 -1.66 35.20 -16.43
CA ILE A 124 -1.28 35.56 -15.06
C ILE A 124 0.12 34.97 -14.85
N PRO A 125 1.14 35.77 -14.47
CA PRO A 125 2.49 35.26 -14.39
C PRO A 125 2.60 34.09 -13.39
N PRO A 126 3.40 33.05 -13.69
CA PRO A 126 3.53 31.89 -12.81
C PRO A 126 4.01 32.26 -11.40
N GLY A 127 4.83 33.32 -11.27
CA GLY A 127 5.24 33.87 -9.98
C GLY A 127 4.06 34.39 -9.14
N ILE A 128 3.06 35.01 -9.76
CA ILE A 128 1.83 35.50 -9.10
C ILE A 128 0.92 34.32 -8.73
N VAL A 129 0.77 33.34 -9.62
CA VAL A 129 0.02 32.11 -9.32
C VAL A 129 0.63 31.34 -8.15
N ARG A 130 1.96 31.25 -8.11
CA ARG A 130 2.71 30.66 -7.00
C ARG A 130 2.51 31.45 -5.71
N TRP A 131 2.59 32.79 -5.76
CA TRP A 131 2.44 33.66 -4.59
C TRP A 131 1.08 33.48 -3.90
N HIS A 132 -0.01 33.55 -4.66
CA HIS A 132 -1.36 33.42 -4.09
C HIS A 132 -1.81 31.96 -3.92
N GLY A 133 -1.16 31.02 -4.62
CA GLY A 133 -1.55 29.63 -4.72
C GLY A 133 -2.69 29.39 -5.73
N ARG A 134 -2.58 28.33 -6.53
CA ARG A 134 -3.51 28.02 -7.63
C ARG A 134 -4.99 28.04 -7.26
N VAL A 135 -5.36 27.50 -6.09
CA VAL A 135 -6.76 27.37 -5.66
C VAL A 135 -7.40 28.74 -5.42
N ARG A 136 -6.64 29.75 -5.01
CA ARG A 136 -7.16 31.12 -4.84
C ARG A 136 -7.34 31.81 -6.19
N ILE A 137 -6.42 31.60 -7.12
CA ILE A 137 -6.51 32.09 -8.51
C ILE A 137 -7.69 31.46 -9.23
N GLU A 138 -7.80 30.12 -9.24
CA GLU A 138 -8.91 29.37 -9.84
C GLU A 138 -10.26 29.83 -9.30
N ARG A 139 -10.36 30.06 -7.98
CA ARG A 139 -11.58 30.57 -7.34
C ARG A 139 -11.91 31.99 -7.78
N PHE A 140 -10.92 32.87 -7.87
CA PHE A 140 -11.15 34.23 -8.33
C PHE A 140 -11.61 34.28 -9.79
N LEU A 141 -10.97 33.53 -10.68
CA LEU A 141 -11.39 33.42 -12.08
C LEU A 141 -12.80 32.81 -12.20
N ARG A 142 -13.14 31.84 -11.33
CA ARG A 142 -14.50 31.28 -11.28
C ARG A 142 -15.54 32.29 -10.81
N GLU A 143 -15.23 33.10 -9.80
CA GLU A 143 -16.09 34.20 -9.36
C GLU A 143 -16.30 35.21 -10.50
N LEU A 144 -15.25 35.59 -11.21
CA LEU A 144 -15.33 36.50 -12.36
C LEU A 144 -16.19 35.93 -13.50
N TYR A 145 -15.97 34.66 -13.86
CA TYR A 145 -16.77 33.96 -14.86
C TYR A 145 -18.26 33.94 -14.49
N GLN A 146 -18.58 33.60 -13.23
CA GLN A 146 -19.95 33.57 -12.73
C GLN A 146 -20.61 34.95 -12.76
N ASP A 147 -19.90 35.99 -12.32
CA ASP A 147 -20.39 37.37 -12.38
C ASP A 147 -20.63 37.81 -13.84
N ALA A 148 -19.74 37.44 -14.77
CA ALA A 148 -19.84 37.78 -16.18
C ALA A 148 -21.01 37.06 -16.86
N LYS A 149 -21.18 35.75 -16.61
CA LYS A 149 -22.36 35.00 -17.06
C LYS A 149 -23.66 35.55 -16.47
N ALA A 150 -23.66 36.01 -15.22
CA ALA A 150 -24.83 36.64 -14.63
C ALA A 150 -25.17 37.99 -15.30
N ALA A 151 -24.18 38.70 -15.83
CA ALA A 151 -24.37 39.97 -16.52
C ALA A 151 -24.85 39.79 -17.97
N VAL A 152 -24.24 38.88 -18.73
CA VAL A 152 -24.61 38.55 -20.11
C VAL A 152 -24.52 37.03 -20.31
N PRO A 153 -25.61 36.27 -20.07
CA PRO A 153 -25.60 34.80 -20.08
C PRO A 153 -25.17 34.18 -21.43
N GLU A 154 -25.55 34.84 -22.53
CA GLU A 154 -25.31 34.37 -23.90
C GLU A 154 -23.88 34.58 -24.38
N SER A 155 -23.05 35.37 -23.69
CA SER A 155 -21.67 35.61 -24.11
C SER A 155 -20.81 34.38 -23.89
N LEU A 156 -20.00 34.01 -24.89
CA LEU A 156 -18.92 33.05 -24.69
C LEU A 156 -17.77 33.73 -23.96
N LEU A 157 -17.25 33.07 -22.92
CA LEU A 157 -16.19 33.57 -22.06
C LEU A 157 -14.99 32.63 -22.09
N THR A 158 -13.81 33.22 -22.07
CA THR A 158 -12.55 32.49 -21.91
C THR A 158 -11.62 33.22 -20.96
N TYR A 159 -10.55 32.53 -20.59
CA TYR A 159 -9.34 33.13 -20.06
C TYR A 159 -8.20 32.60 -20.93
N VAL A 160 -7.40 33.51 -21.46
CA VAL A 160 -6.29 33.11 -22.33
C VAL A 160 -5.11 32.74 -21.45
N ASN A 161 -4.82 31.44 -21.42
CA ASN A 161 -3.73 30.86 -20.65
C ASN A 161 -2.49 30.68 -21.53
N PHE A 162 -1.40 30.22 -20.94
CA PHE A 162 -0.15 29.93 -21.62
C PHE A 162 0.58 28.80 -20.89
N PRO A 163 1.56 28.14 -21.54
CA PRO A 163 2.14 26.91 -21.00
C PRO A 163 2.61 27.01 -19.54
N PRO A 164 3.33 28.07 -19.10
CA PRO A 164 3.73 28.28 -17.70
C PRO A 164 2.63 28.23 -16.63
N THR A 165 1.35 28.34 -16.99
CA THR A 165 0.24 28.22 -16.05
C THR A 165 -0.84 27.24 -16.53
N GLU A 166 -0.50 26.28 -17.40
CA GLU A 166 -1.42 25.25 -17.91
C GLU A 166 -2.12 24.43 -16.81
N PHE A 167 -1.49 24.34 -15.64
CA PHE A 167 -1.94 23.53 -14.51
C PHE A 167 -3.16 24.09 -13.77
N LEU A 168 -3.62 25.30 -14.09
CA LEU A 168 -4.81 25.90 -13.51
C LEU A 168 -6.06 25.12 -13.96
N ASP A 169 -6.92 24.69 -13.02
CA ASP A 169 -8.20 24.09 -13.37
C ASP A 169 -9.20 25.18 -13.81
N LEU A 170 -9.22 25.43 -15.12
CA LEU A 170 -10.08 26.40 -15.79
C LEU A 170 -11.28 25.72 -16.49
N SER A 171 -11.72 24.56 -16.00
CA SER A 171 -12.81 23.76 -16.58
C SER A 171 -14.16 24.49 -16.71
N PHE A 172 -14.33 25.61 -16.02
CA PHE A 172 -15.58 26.36 -15.96
C PHE A 172 -15.75 27.42 -17.05
N PHE A 173 -14.71 27.74 -17.83
CA PHE A 173 -14.83 28.62 -18.99
C PHE A 173 -15.42 27.88 -20.20
N ASP A 174 -16.15 28.60 -21.06
CA ASP A 174 -16.81 28.05 -22.26
C ASP A 174 -15.78 27.58 -23.29
N VAL A 175 -14.76 28.40 -23.56
CA VAL A 175 -13.68 28.11 -24.52
C VAL A 175 -12.34 28.01 -23.78
N CYS A 176 -11.56 27.00 -24.10
CA CYS A 176 -10.21 26.79 -23.56
C CYS A 176 -9.19 27.43 -24.50
N ALA A 177 -8.55 28.53 -24.10
CA ALA A 177 -7.69 29.33 -24.96
C ALA A 177 -6.23 29.32 -24.48
N PHE A 178 -5.28 29.13 -25.40
CA PHE A 178 -3.84 29.14 -25.10
C PHE A 178 -3.03 29.94 -26.11
N ASN A 179 -2.04 30.68 -25.62
CA ASN A 179 -0.98 31.26 -26.44
C ASN A 179 0.19 30.25 -26.55
N VAL A 180 0.63 29.87 -27.76
CA VAL A 180 1.68 28.86 -27.98
C VAL A 180 2.59 29.25 -29.15
N TYR A 181 3.92 29.16 -28.96
CA TYR A 181 4.93 29.63 -29.92
C TYR A 181 6.01 28.56 -30.18
N LEU A 182 5.60 27.31 -30.48
CA LEU A 182 6.52 26.18 -30.67
C LEU A 182 6.92 26.01 -32.14
N HIS A 183 8.18 26.29 -32.49
CA HIS A 183 8.65 26.33 -33.88
C HIS A 183 8.76 24.94 -34.54
N ARG A 184 8.72 23.84 -33.78
CA ARG A 184 8.82 22.47 -34.29
C ARG A 184 7.45 21.80 -34.34
N GLU A 185 7.01 21.40 -35.52
CA GLU A 185 5.68 20.82 -35.74
C GLU A 185 5.40 19.59 -34.87
N VAL A 186 6.38 18.70 -34.69
CA VAL A 186 6.23 17.49 -33.86
C VAL A 186 5.95 17.87 -32.39
N GLU A 187 6.63 18.89 -31.87
CA GLU A 187 6.45 19.38 -30.50
C GLU A 187 5.12 20.10 -30.35
N LEU A 188 4.77 20.96 -31.32
CA LEU A 188 3.48 21.65 -31.36
C LEU A 188 2.31 20.66 -31.37
N ARG A 189 2.31 19.67 -32.26
CA ARG A 189 1.23 18.67 -32.35
C ARG A 189 1.13 17.83 -31.07
N GLY A 190 2.27 17.44 -30.51
CA GLY A 190 2.31 16.77 -29.20
C GLY A 190 1.64 17.62 -28.12
N TYR A 191 1.94 18.92 -28.09
CA TYR A 191 1.36 19.83 -27.11
C TYR A 191 -0.12 20.18 -27.38
N LEU A 192 -0.53 20.37 -28.63
CA LEU A 192 -1.94 20.58 -29.00
C LEU A 192 -2.80 19.40 -28.57
N ARG A 193 -2.33 18.16 -28.71
CA ARG A 193 -3.04 16.97 -28.20
C ARG A 193 -3.16 17.02 -26.69
N ARG A 194 -2.10 17.38 -25.96
CA ARG A 194 -2.20 17.62 -24.51
C ARG A 194 -3.26 18.67 -24.18
N LEU A 195 -3.26 19.81 -24.88
CA LEU A 195 -4.25 20.87 -24.68
C LEU A 195 -5.68 20.39 -25.00
N GLN A 196 -5.86 19.51 -25.98
CA GLN A 196 -7.16 18.90 -26.25
C GLN A 196 -7.67 18.04 -25.09
N HIS A 197 -6.77 17.35 -24.38
CA HIS A 197 -7.12 16.61 -23.15
C HIS A 197 -7.46 17.57 -22.00
N VAL A 198 -6.71 18.68 -21.86
CA VAL A 198 -7.01 19.73 -20.86
C VAL A 198 -8.36 20.42 -21.14
N ALA A 199 -8.66 20.68 -22.41
CA ALA A 199 -9.95 21.23 -22.84
C ALA A 199 -11.11 20.27 -22.52
N GLY A 200 -10.85 18.96 -22.50
CA GLY A 200 -11.87 17.94 -22.28
C GLY A 200 -12.83 17.92 -23.47
N HIS A 201 -14.13 18.13 -23.23
CA HIS A 201 -15.15 18.21 -24.29
C HIS A 201 -15.37 19.64 -24.82
N ARG A 202 -14.65 20.64 -24.31
CA ARG A 202 -14.85 22.05 -24.66
C ARG A 202 -14.02 22.44 -25.88
N PRO A 203 -14.37 23.53 -26.58
CA PRO A 203 -13.57 24.02 -27.69
C PRO A 203 -12.18 24.47 -27.24
N LEU A 204 -11.16 24.03 -27.98
CA LEU A 204 -9.78 24.49 -27.82
C LEU A 204 -9.49 25.58 -28.86
N LEU A 205 -8.98 26.72 -28.42
CA LEU A 205 -8.56 27.84 -29.26
C LEU A 205 -7.07 28.08 -29.09
N LEU A 206 -6.31 28.03 -30.19
CA LEU A 206 -4.96 28.55 -30.21
C LEU A 206 -5.04 30.07 -30.37
N ALA A 207 -5.03 30.77 -29.25
CA ALA A 207 -5.43 32.16 -29.17
C ALA A 207 -4.35 33.14 -29.61
N GLU A 208 -3.08 32.70 -29.61
CA GLU A 208 -1.95 33.33 -30.28
C GLU A 208 -0.96 32.24 -30.70
N ALA A 209 -0.48 32.33 -31.94
CA ALA A 209 0.70 31.60 -32.40
C ALA A 209 1.32 32.30 -33.61
N GLY A 210 2.63 32.14 -33.80
CA GLY A 210 3.37 32.75 -34.88
C GLY A 210 4.87 32.70 -34.64
N ALA A 211 5.62 33.39 -35.51
CA ALA A 211 7.05 33.59 -35.38
C ALA A 211 7.41 35.02 -35.81
N ASP A 212 8.53 35.57 -35.36
CA ASP A 212 8.99 36.89 -35.79
C ASP A 212 9.94 36.81 -36.99
N SER A 213 9.76 37.72 -37.95
CA SER A 213 10.60 37.79 -39.13
C SER A 213 12.01 38.35 -38.87
N LEU A 214 12.26 38.98 -37.71
CA LEU A 214 13.60 39.47 -37.37
C LEU A 214 14.56 38.31 -37.08
N ARG A 215 14.08 37.26 -36.40
CA ARG A 215 14.88 36.08 -36.03
C ARG A 215 14.81 34.97 -37.07
N GLU A 216 13.63 34.73 -37.64
CA GLU A 216 13.40 33.59 -38.56
C GLU A 216 13.48 33.99 -40.04
N GLY A 217 13.56 35.29 -40.35
CA GLY A 217 13.36 35.81 -41.70
C GLY A 217 11.88 35.74 -42.13
N GLU A 218 11.51 36.44 -43.20
CA GLU A 218 10.11 36.46 -43.68
C GLU A 218 9.63 35.09 -44.18
N ALA A 219 10.51 34.30 -44.80
CA ALA A 219 10.18 32.94 -45.25
C ALA A 219 9.97 31.99 -44.07
N GLY A 220 10.85 32.03 -43.05
CA GLY A 220 10.72 31.23 -41.83
C GLY A 220 9.48 31.61 -41.02
N GLN A 221 9.19 32.92 -40.90
CA GLN A 221 7.92 33.40 -40.33
C GLN A 221 6.71 32.79 -41.05
N ALA A 222 6.70 32.83 -42.38
CA ALA A 222 5.58 32.33 -43.18
C ALA A 222 5.37 30.82 -42.98
N GLU A 223 6.45 30.04 -43.03
CA GLU A 223 6.40 28.58 -42.84
C GLU A 223 5.91 28.20 -41.43
N ILE A 224 6.50 28.78 -40.38
CA ILE A 224 6.18 28.46 -39.00
C ILE A 224 4.76 28.93 -38.63
N THR A 225 4.36 30.13 -39.04
CA THR A 225 3.02 30.67 -38.73
C THR A 225 1.93 29.88 -39.45
N ALA A 226 2.11 29.52 -40.72
CA ALA A 226 1.17 28.66 -41.44
C ALA A 226 1.12 27.23 -40.84
N MET A 227 2.27 26.69 -40.41
CA MET A 227 2.34 25.42 -39.70
C MET A 227 1.53 25.45 -38.40
N HIS A 228 1.63 26.52 -37.60
CA HIS A 228 0.82 26.70 -36.39
C HIS A 228 -0.68 26.66 -36.70
N MET A 229 -1.14 27.43 -37.70
CA MET A 229 -2.56 27.51 -38.07
C MET A 229 -3.08 26.15 -38.55
N ARG A 230 -2.37 25.51 -39.48
CA ARG A 230 -2.73 24.19 -40.04
C ARG A 230 -2.80 23.12 -38.96
N ALA A 231 -1.75 23.00 -38.13
CA ALA A 231 -1.68 21.97 -37.10
C ALA A 231 -2.80 22.15 -36.04
N ALA A 232 -3.16 23.39 -35.69
CA ALA A 232 -4.25 23.65 -34.77
C ALA A 232 -5.59 23.06 -35.28
N PHE A 233 -5.97 23.34 -36.53
CA PHE A 233 -7.21 22.82 -37.09
C PHE A 233 -7.17 21.30 -37.30
N GLU A 234 -6.07 20.76 -37.81
CA GLU A 234 -5.93 19.31 -38.05
C GLU A 234 -5.94 18.48 -36.76
N GLU A 235 -5.51 19.06 -35.63
CA GLU A 235 -5.61 18.49 -34.29
C GLU A 235 -6.96 18.82 -33.60
N GLY A 236 -7.88 19.45 -34.34
CA GLY A 236 -9.28 19.68 -33.96
C GLY A 236 -9.53 20.88 -33.04
N ALA A 237 -8.68 21.90 -33.07
CA ALA A 237 -8.98 23.18 -32.43
C ALA A 237 -10.18 23.84 -33.15
N CYS A 238 -11.02 24.57 -32.40
CA CYS A 238 -12.12 25.34 -32.98
C CYS A 238 -11.63 26.60 -33.70
N GLY A 239 -10.35 26.95 -33.53
CA GLY A 239 -9.78 28.17 -34.04
C GLY A 239 -8.28 28.27 -33.83
N ALA A 240 -7.66 29.12 -34.64
CA ALA A 240 -6.29 29.54 -34.50
C ALA A 240 -6.18 31.02 -34.85
N ILE A 241 -5.43 31.77 -34.04
CA ILE A 241 -5.25 33.21 -34.18
C ILE A 241 -3.77 33.48 -34.39
N ALA A 242 -3.42 33.99 -35.56
CA ALA A 242 -2.06 34.39 -35.86
C ALA A 242 -1.67 35.63 -35.03
N PHE A 243 -0.45 35.62 -34.51
CA PHE A 243 0.18 36.78 -33.89
C PHE A 243 1.25 37.30 -34.85
N ALA A 244 1.12 38.50 -35.45
CA ALA A 244 0.08 39.54 -35.28
C ALA A 244 -0.30 40.20 -36.63
N TRP A 245 -1.30 41.09 -36.68
CA TRP A 245 -1.64 41.78 -37.94
C TRP A 245 -0.46 42.57 -38.50
N THR A 246 0.13 43.45 -37.68
CA THR A 246 1.22 44.35 -38.07
C THR A 246 2.42 44.25 -37.14
N ASP A 247 3.60 44.63 -37.61
CA ASP A 247 4.82 44.81 -36.81
C ASP A 247 4.74 45.98 -35.81
N GLU A 248 3.74 46.85 -35.96
CA GLU A 248 3.47 47.90 -35.00
C GLU A 248 2.90 47.30 -33.70
N TRP A 249 3.61 47.52 -32.59
CA TRP A 249 3.16 47.06 -31.28
C TRP A 249 3.55 48.01 -30.17
N TRP A 250 2.66 48.16 -29.18
CA TRP A 250 2.85 49.04 -28.03
C TRP A 250 2.74 48.27 -26.72
N ARG A 251 3.73 48.36 -25.83
CA ARG A 251 3.69 47.69 -24.52
C ARG A 251 4.40 48.53 -23.47
N GLY A 252 3.82 48.63 -22.27
CA GLY A 252 4.48 49.26 -21.12
C GLY A 252 4.79 50.75 -21.30
N GLY A 253 4.07 51.45 -22.20
CA GLY A 253 4.30 52.87 -22.48
C GLY A 253 5.32 53.16 -23.58
N PHE A 254 5.80 52.14 -24.29
CA PHE A 254 6.76 52.29 -25.39
C PHE A 254 6.37 51.44 -26.60
N ALA A 255 6.89 51.83 -27.77
CA ALA A 255 6.82 51.01 -28.96
C ALA A 255 7.78 49.82 -28.83
N VAL A 256 7.34 48.63 -29.24
CA VAL A 256 8.19 47.43 -29.26
C VAL A 256 8.88 47.36 -30.62
N GLU A 257 10.22 47.36 -30.62
CA GLU A 257 11.04 47.41 -31.84
C GLU A 257 11.89 46.15 -32.05
N ASP A 258 11.95 45.25 -31.06
CA ASP A 258 12.78 44.05 -31.05
C ASP A 258 12.06 42.77 -31.53
N TRP A 259 10.90 42.94 -32.16
CA TRP A 259 10.16 41.87 -32.83
C TRP A 259 9.40 42.36 -34.08
N ALA A 260 9.08 41.44 -34.99
CA ALA A 260 8.32 41.72 -36.22
C ALA A 260 7.42 40.53 -36.57
N PHE A 261 6.32 40.39 -35.83
CA PHE A 261 5.36 39.29 -35.98
C PHE A 261 4.26 39.57 -37.00
N GLY A 262 4.19 40.79 -37.55
CA GLY A 262 3.11 41.22 -38.43
C GLY A 262 2.98 40.33 -39.66
N LEU A 263 1.75 40.04 -40.08
CA LEU A 263 1.44 39.57 -41.44
C LEU A 263 1.62 40.70 -42.45
N VAL A 264 1.52 41.94 -41.99
CA VAL A 264 1.94 43.13 -42.70
C VAL A 264 3.03 43.86 -41.93
N ASP A 265 3.85 44.63 -42.64
CA ASP A 265 4.82 45.50 -41.97
C ASP A 265 4.17 46.73 -41.32
N ARG A 266 4.98 47.64 -40.79
CA ARG A 266 4.50 48.88 -40.13
C ARG A 266 3.75 49.79 -41.11
N GLU A 267 4.09 49.76 -42.39
CA GLU A 267 3.44 50.53 -43.45
C GLU A 267 2.22 49.81 -44.05
N ARG A 268 1.83 48.65 -43.51
CA ARG A 268 0.73 47.78 -43.97
C ARG A 268 0.96 47.14 -45.33
N ARG A 269 2.23 46.91 -45.73
CA ARG A 269 2.55 46.08 -46.90
C ARG A 269 2.51 44.60 -46.51
N LEU A 270 1.87 43.78 -47.35
CA LEU A 270 1.74 42.33 -47.13
C LEU A 270 3.10 41.65 -47.14
N LYS A 271 3.35 40.81 -46.13
CA LYS A 271 4.49 39.89 -46.07
C LYS A 271 4.13 38.51 -46.62
N PRO A 272 5.13 37.65 -46.96
CA PRO A 272 4.90 36.25 -47.32
C PRO A 272 4.02 35.48 -46.33
N ALA A 273 4.12 35.80 -45.05
CA ALA A 273 3.32 35.18 -43.99
C ALA A 273 1.80 35.39 -44.17
N ALA A 274 1.37 36.55 -44.70
CA ALA A 274 -0.04 36.80 -44.96
C ALA A 274 -0.63 35.76 -45.92
N PHE A 275 0.05 35.52 -47.05
CA PHE A 275 -0.38 34.55 -48.05
C PHE A 275 -0.35 33.11 -47.53
N ALA A 276 0.69 32.76 -46.76
CA ALA A 276 0.82 31.42 -46.19
C ALA A 276 -0.27 31.12 -45.15
N VAL A 277 -0.63 32.11 -44.32
CA VAL A 277 -1.74 32.01 -43.36
C VAL A 277 -3.09 31.93 -44.07
N THR A 278 -3.33 32.75 -45.10
CA THR A 278 -4.55 32.66 -45.92
C THR A 278 -4.71 31.27 -46.52
N ALA A 279 -3.65 30.70 -47.11
CA ALA A 279 -3.69 29.34 -47.64
C ALA A 279 -4.05 28.30 -46.55
N ALA A 280 -3.44 28.39 -45.36
CA ALA A 280 -3.75 27.50 -44.25
C ALA A 280 -5.21 27.65 -43.78
N PHE A 281 -5.74 28.89 -43.77
CA PHE A 281 -7.13 29.18 -43.43
C PHE A 281 -8.12 28.68 -44.48
N ASP A 282 -7.83 28.81 -45.77
CA ASP A 282 -8.68 28.31 -46.85
C ASP A 282 -8.75 26.78 -46.88
N GLU A 283 -7.66 26.13 -46.50
CA GLU A 283 -7.57 24.67 -46.42
C GLU A 283 -8.16 24.08 -45.13
N ALA A 284 -8.41 24.90 -44.10
CA ALA A 284 -8.93 24.42 -42.82
C ALA A 284 -10.28 23.69 -42.97
N PRO A 285 -10.50 22.55 -42.26
CA PRO A 285 -9.59 21.95 -41.29
C PRO A 285 -8.50 21.04 -41.86
N PHE A 286 -8.60 20.62 -43.12
CA PHE A 286 -7.64 19.70 -43.77
C PHE A 286 -7.42 20.06 -45.24
N SER A 287 -6.16 20.09 -45.69
CA SER A 287 -5.82 20.37 -47.08
C SER A 287 -6.35 19.29 -48.05
N ARG A 288 -6.56 19.66 -49.32
CA ARG A 288 -7.03 18.70 -50.35
C ARG A 288 -6.12 17.46 -50.50
N PRO A 289 -4.78 17.58 -50.51
CA PRO A 289 -3.89 16.41 -50.57
C PRO A 289 -4.11 15.44 -49.40
N VAL A 290 -4.30 15.96 -48.19
CA VAL A 290 -4.59 15.13 -47.01
C VAL A 290 -5.92 14.40 -47.19
N ARG A 291 -6.98 15.09 -47.63
CA ARG A 291 -8.29 14.46 -47.89
C ARG A 291 -8.23 13.35 -48.93
N ASN A 292 -7.41 13.51 -49.96
CA ASN A 292 -7.25 12.50 -51.01
C ASN A 292 -6.51 11.24 -50.55
N SER A 293 -5.80 11.29 -49.41
CA SER A 293 -5.10 10.14 -48.81
C SER A 293 -5.99 9.29 -47.89
N TRP A 294 -7.24 9.70 -47.68
CA TRP A 294 -8.15 9.07 -46.73
C TRP A 294 -8.68 7.73 -47.25
N PRO A 295 -8.56 6.63 -46.47
CA PRO A 295 -9.03 5.32 -46.86
C PRO A 295 -10.56 5.22 -46.82
N ARG A 296 -11.13 4.27 -47.56
CA ARG A 296 -12.56 3.96 -47.46
C ARG A 296 -12.92 3.42 -46.07
N VAL A 297 -14.01 3.92 -45.49
CA VAL A 297 -14.48 3.50 -44.15
C VAL A 297 -15.82 2.75 -44.23
N THR A 298 -15.94 1.63 -43.54
CA THR A 298 -17.26 1.03 -43.24
C THR A 298 -17.67 1.41 -41.82
N VAL A 299 -18.83 2.04 -41.66
CA VAL A 299 -19.44 2.28 -40.35
C VAL A 299 -20.43 1.15 -40.04
N VAL A 300 -20.23 0.47 -38.91
CA VAL A 300 -21.09 -0.62 -38.44
C VAL A 300 -21.85 -0.18 -37.19
N VAL A 301 -23.18 -0.23 -37.25
CA VAL A 301 -24.08 0.02 -36.12
C VAL A 301 -24.77 -1.29 -35.76
N CYS A 302 -24.57 -1.76 -34.53
CA CYS A 302 -25.25 -2.96 -34.02
C CYS A 302 -26.45 -2.53 -33.17
N ALA A 303 -27.67 -2.93 -33.56
CA ALA A 303 -28.90 -2.47 -32.93
C ALA A 303 -29.71 -3.64 -32.37
N TYR A 304 -30.18 -3.50 -31.12
CA TYR A 304 -31.14 -4.41 -30.50
C TYR A 304 -32.10 -3.66 -29.59
N ASN A 305 -33.37 -3.61 -29.95
CA ASN A 305 -34.41 -2.85 -29.24
C ASN A 305 -34.01 -1.39 -28.93
N ALA A 306 -33.60 -0.67 -29.98
CA ALA A 306 -33.08 0.70 -29.94
C ALA A 306 -34.02 1.70 -30.63
N ALA A 307 -35.32 1.43 -30.70
CA ALA A 307 -36.26 2.28 -31.44
C ALA A 307 -36.34 3.72 -30.92
N ASP A 308 -35.92 3.98 -29.69
CA ASP A 308 -35.92 5.32 -29.07
C ASP A 308 -34.74 6.21 -29.50
N THR A 309 -33.63 5.63 -30.00
CA THR A 309 -32.39 6.39 -30.27
C THR A 309 -31.80 6.15 -31.67
N LEU A 310 -32.16 5.05 -32.34
CA LEU A 310 -31.58 4.68 -33.64
C LEU A 310 -31.78 5.76 -34.72
N GLU A 311 -32.94 6.43 -34.73
CA GLU A 311 -33.24 7.50 -35.69
C GLU A 311 -32.19 8.64 -35.62
N ASP A 312 -31.91 9.18 -34.43
CA ASP A 312 -30.92 10.26 -34.26
C ASP A 312 -29.50 9.80 -34.65
N CYS A 313 -29.19 8.52 -34.38
CA CYS A 313 -27.93 7.91 -34.80
C CYS A 313 -27.79 7.91 -36.32
N LEU A 314 -28.76 7.36 -37.05
CA LEU A 314 -28.70 7.25 -38.51
C LEU A 314 -28.73 8.63 -39.19
N VAL A 315 -29.59 9.54 -38.72
CA VAL A 315 -29.64 10.92 -39.21
C VAL A 315 -28.29 11.63 -39.03
N SER A 316 -27.56 11.36 -37.94
CA SER A 316 -26.23 11.93 -37.73
C SER A 316 -25.16 11.32 -38.64
N LEU A 317 -25.24 10.02 -38.94
CA LEU A 317 -24.33 9.33 -39.85
C LEU A 317 -24.51 9.77 -41.31
N GLU A 318 -25.75 10.02 -41.74
CA GLU A 318 -26.05 10.55 -43.08
C GLU A 318 -25.54 11.99 -43.29
N ARG A 319 -25.17 12.70 -42.21
CA ARG A 319 -24.62 14.06 -42.24
C ARG A 319 -23.09 14.10 -42.18
N LEU A 320 -22.42 12.96 -42.19
CA LEU A 320 -20.96 12.90 -42.19
C LEU A 320 -20.37 13.56 -43.44
N THR A 321 -19.29 14.30 -43.26
CA THR A 321 -18.59 15.02 -44.34
C THR A 321 -17.49 14.19 -45.00
N TYR A 322 -17.29 12.96 -44.51
CA TYR A 322 -16.25 12.07 -44.99
C TYR A 322 -16.56 11.62 -46.43
N PRO A 323 -15.59 11.66 -47.36
CA PRO A 323 -15.88 11.52 -48.79
C PRO A 323 -16.20 10.10 -49.25
N ASP A 324 -15.62 9.07 -48.63
CA ASP A 324 -15.78 7.67 -49.07
C ASP A 324 -16.05 6.74 -47.88
N PHE A 325 -17.33 6.48 -47.63
CA PHE A 325 -17.77 5.57 -46.59
C PHE A 325 -19.08 4.85 -46.93
N GLU A 326 -19.38 3.78 -46.21
CA GLU A 326 -20.66 3.09 -46.23
C GLU A 326 -21.19 2.87 -44.81
N ILE A 327 -22.52 2.72 -44.67
CA ILE A 327 -23.17 2.47 -43.38
C ILE A 327 -23.85 1.10 -43.41
N ILE A 328 -23.52 0.24 -42.45
CA ILE A 328 -24.14 -1.06 -42.24
C ILE A 328 -24.83 -1.06 -40.87
N VAL A 329 -26.14 -1.32 -40.86
CA VAL A 329 -26.89 -1.58 -39.63
C VAL A 329 -27.14 -3.08 -39.51
N VAL A 330 -26.66 -3.68 -38.43
CA VAL A 330 -26.96 -5.08 -38.08
C VAL A 330 -28.07 -5.08 -37.02
N ASN A 331 -29.28 -5.47 -37.42
CA ASN A 331 -30.42 -5.61 -36.53
C ASN A 331 -30.39 -7.01 -35.88
N ASP A 332 -30.00 -7.07 -34.60
CA ASP A 332 -29.78 -8.28 -33.81
C ASP A 332 -31.09 -8.86 -33.25
N GLY A 333 -32.09 -9.06 -34.12
CA GLY A 333 -33.37 -9.68 -33.78
C GLY A 333 -34.25 -8.81 -32.87
N SER A 334 -34.30 -7.50 -33.12
CA SER A 334 -35.16 -6.56 -32.37
C SER A 334 -36.63 -6.94 -32.42
N ARG A 335 -37.36 -6.65 -31.35
CA ARG A 335 -38.81 -6.92 -31.18
C ARG A 335 -39.67 -5.67 -31.17
N ASP A 336 -39.04 -4.50 -31.19
CA ASP A 336 -39.66 -3.19 -31.33
C ASP A 336 -39.52 -2.68 -32.78
N ARG A 337 -39.74 -1.38 -32.99
CA ARG A 337 -39.66 -0.73 -34.30
C ARG A 337 -38.23 -0.49 -34.82
N THR A 338 -37.19 -1.01 -34.16
CA THR A 338 -35.79 -0.79 -34.57
C THR A 338 -35.54 -1.20 -36.02
N GLY A 339 -36.05 -2.38 -36.43
CA GLY A 339 -35.89 -2.86 -37.80
C GLY A 339 -36.63 -1.98 -38.82
N GLU A 340 -37.85 -1.54 -38.49
CA GLU A 340 -38.63 -0.61 -39.32
C GLU A 340 -37.89 0.71 -39.54
N ILE A 341 -37.37 1.30 -38.46
CA ILE A 341 -36.58 2.54 -38.51
C ILE A 341 -35.35 2.36 -39.41
N ALA A 342 -34.57 1.30 -39.21
CA ALA A 342 -33.36 1.06 -40.00
C ALA A 342 -33.65 0.98 -41.51
N HIS A 343 -34.73 0.31 -41.93
CA HIS A 343 -35.10 0.15 -43.33
C HIS A 343 -35.62 1.43 -44.00
N ASN A 344 -36.04 2.43 -43.22
CA ASN A 344 -36.51 3.70 -43.75
C ASN A 344 -35.36 4.64 -44.19
N HIS A 345 -34.11 4.28 -43.91
CA HIS A 345 -32.92 5.04 -44.30
C HIS A 345 -32.27 4.47 -45.58
N PRO A 346 -32.40 5.13 -46.74
CA PRO A 346 -31.96 4.58 -48.02
C PRO A 346 -30.43 4.52 -48.19
N GLN A 347 -29.68 5.30 -47.41
CA GLN A 347 -28.21 5.30 -47.42
C GLN A 347 -27.60 4.19 -46.56
N VAL A 348 -28.44 3.43 -45.86
CA VAL A 348 -28.03 2.43 -44.87
C VAL A 348 -28.30 1.03 -45.43
N ARG A 349 -27.27 0.17 -45.38
CA ARG A 349 -27.43 -1.25 -45.67
C ARG A 349 -27.83 -1.99 -44.40
N VAL A 350 -29.08 -2.46 -44.34
CA VAL A 350 -29.61 -3.18 -43.17
C VAL A 350 -29.42 -4.69 -43.34
N ILE A 351 -29.04 -5.36 -42.25
CA ILE A 351 -28.88 -6.80 -42.16
C ILE A 351 -29.65 -7.31 -40.95
N ASP A 352 -30.74 -8.03 -41.17
CA ASP A 352 -31.52 -8.67 -40.10
C ASP A 352 -30.98 -10.07 -39.79
N ILE A 353 -30.68 -10.29 -38.51
CA ILE A 353 -30.24 -11.60 -38.00
C ILE A 353 -31.07 -12.00 -36.77
N PRO A 354 -31.18 -13.30 -36.44
CA PRO A 354 -31.69 -13.74 -35.15
C PRO A 354 -30.79 -13.21 -34.02
N ASN A 355 -31.38 -12.89 -32.86
CA ASN A 355 -30.62 -12.36 -31.72
C ASN A 355 -29.49 -13.31 -31.28
N GLY A 356 -28.26 -12.89 -31.52
CA GLY A 356 -27.02 -13.58 -31.15
C GLY A 356 -26.16 -12.79 -30.16
N GLY A 357 -26.49 -11.53 -29.89
CA GLY A 357 -25.76 -10.64 -28.99
C GLY A 357 -24.78 -9.70 -29.71
N LEU A 358 -24.30 -8.70 -28.98
CA LEU A 358 -23.55 -7.56 -29.53
C LEU A 358 -22.33 -7.97 -30.37
N SER A 359 -21.46 -8.83 -29.84
CA SER A 359 -20.24 -9.23 -30.56
C SER A 359 -20.52 -10.08 -31.81
N ALA A 360 -21.60 -10.87 -31.81
CA ALA A 360 -22.02 -11.61 -32.99
C ALA A 360 -22.47 -10.64 -34.10
N ALA A 361 -23.28 -9.65 -33.74
CA ALA A 361 -23.69 -8.59 -34.66
C ALA A 361 -22.50 -7.80 -35.21
N ARG A 362 -21.52 -7.44 -34.35
CA ARG A 362 -20.28 -6.74 -34.79
C ARG A 362 -19.47 -7.54 -35.80
N ASN A 363 -19.43 -8.86 -35.66
CA ASN A 363 -18.73 -9.75 -36.60
C ASN A 363 -19.47 -9.93 -37.93
N VAL A 364 -20.81 -9.94 -37.92
CA VAL A 364 -21.60 -9.90 -39.16
C VAL A 364 -21.30 -8.61 -39.92
N GLY A 365 -21.28 -7.47 -39.23
CA GLY A 365 -20.86 -6.20 -39.83
C GLY A 365 -19.42 -6.23 -40.38
N LEU A 366 -18.47 -6.83 -39.65
CA LEU A 366 -17.08 -7.00 -40.11
C LEU A 366 -16.97 -7.85 -41.37
N ALA A 367 -17.76 -8.93 -41.47
CA ALA A 367 -17.74 -9.83 -42.62
C ALA A 367 -18.25 -9.14 -43.89
N GLU A 368 -19.19 -8.21 -43.73
CA GLU A 368 -19.83 -7.46 -44.81
C GLU A 368 -19.13 -6.13 -45.13
N ALA A 369 -18.17 -5.71 -44.30
CA ALA A 369 -17.43 -4.47 -44.45
C ALA A 369 -16.47 -4.51 -45.65
N THR A 370 -16.56 -3.48 -46.50
CA THR A 370 -15.72 -3.30 -47.69
C THR A 370 -14.64 -2.24 -47.53
N GLY A 371 -14.70 -1.40 -46.49
CA GLY A 371 -13.69 -0.40 -46.17
C GLY A 371 -12.39 -0.99 -45.63
N GLU A 372 -11.29 -0.27 -45.83
CA GLU A 372 -9.99 -0.60 -45.23
C GLU A 372 -10.01 -0.39 -43.71
N ILE A 373 -10.79 0.61 -43.27
CA ILE A 373 -11.08 0.89 -41.86
C ILE A 373 -12.53 0.52 -41.56
N VAL A 374 -12.75 -0.17 -40.44
CA VAL A 374 -14.09 -0.47 -39.91
C VAL A 374 -14.30 0.34 -38.63
N ALA A 375 -15.23 1.29 -38.67
CA ALA A 375 -15.65 2.08 -37.53
C ALA A 375 -16.91 1.48 -36.91
N TYR A 376 -16.97 1.44 -35.58
CA TYR A 376 -18.12 0.98 -34.81
C TYR A 376 -18.66 2.12 -33.97
N THR A 377 -19.98 2.23 -33.97
CA THR A 377 -20.75 3.11 -33.08
C THR A 377 -22.00 2.38 -32.61
N ASP A 378 -22.60 2.85 -31.52
CA ASP A 378 -23.78 2.22 -30.92
C ASP A 378 -25.06 2.95 -31.38
N ALA A 379 -26.20 2.25 -31.39
CA ALA A 379 -27.49 2.80 -31.83
C ALA A 379 -28.03 3.94 -30.93
N ASP A 380 -27.39 4.21 -29.79
CA ASP A 380 -27.67 5.30 -28.85
C ASP A 380 -26.64 6.44 -28.93
N VAL A 381 -25.99 6.59 -30.08
CA VAL A 381 -24.95 7.59 -30.33
C VAL A 381 -25.34 8.53 -31.46
N ARG A 382 -25.17 9.83 -31.22
CA ARG A 382 -25.12 10.87 -32.25
C ARG A 382 -23.65 11.23 -32.53
N VAL A 383 -23.20 11.11 -33.78
CA VAL A 383 -21.82 11.42 -34.15
C VAL A 383 -21.64 12.88 -34.58
N ASP A 384 -20.44 13.43 -34.41
CA ASP A 384 -20.07 14.70 -35.03
C ASP A 384 -19.99 14.57 -36.56
N ARG A 385 -20.33 15.62 -37.31
CA ARG A 385 -20.26 15.60 -38.78
C ARG A 385 -18.85 15.30 -39.32
N ASP A 386 -17.80 15.67 -38.59
CA ASP A 386 -16.40 15.42 -38.94
C ASP A 386 -15.82 14.24 -38.11
N TRP A 387 -16.68 13.41 -37.49
CA TRP A 387 -16.27 12.31 -36.61
C TRP A 387 -15.31 11.34 -37.30
N LEU A 388 -15.67 10.80 -38.46
CA LEU A 388 -14.81 9.88 -39.22
C LEU A 388 -13.48 10.54 -39.62
N THR A 389 -13.53 11.81 -40.00
CA THR A 389 -12.35 12.59 -40.40
C THR A 389 -11.29 12.58 -39.29
N TYR A 390 -11.68 12.90 -38.05
CA TYR A 390 -10.75 12.87 -36.93
C TYR A 390 -10.46 11.44 -36.46
N LEU A 391 -11.41 10.52 -36.56
CA LEU A 391 -11.22 9.14 -36.11
C LEU A 391 -10.19 8.38 -36.97
N VAL A 392 -10.11 8.71 -38.27
CA VAL A 392 -9.15 8.14 -39.22
C VAL A 392 -7.76 8.78 -39.11
N GLN A 393 -7.67 10.03 -38.66
CA GLN A 393 -6.43 10.81 -38.62
C GLN A 393 -5.24 10.09 -37.93
N PRO A 394 -5.42 9.34 -36.81
CA PRO A 394 -4.33 8.57 -36.21
C PRO A 394 -3.71 7.51 -37.11
N PHE A 395 -4.48 6.86 -38.00
CA PHE A 395 -3.97 5.83 -38.92
C PHE A 395 -3.06 6.41 -40.01
N LEU A 396 -3.24 7.69 -40.35
CA LEU A 396 -2.46 8.38 -41.37
C LEU A 396 -1.14 8.92 -40.79
N ASN A 397 -1.17 9.34 -39.52
CA ASN A 397 -0.09 10.10 -38.89
C ASN A 397 0.75 9.28 -37.91
N SER A 398 0.41 8.00 -37.68
CA SER A 398 1.07 7.16 -36.68
C SER A 398 0.86 5.67 -36.99
N ASP A 399 1.75 4.83 -36.46
CA ASP A 399 1.68 3.37 -36.58
C ASP A 399 0.69 2.81 -35.54
N VAL A 400 -0.60 2.90 -35.86
CA VAL A 400 -1.71 2.38 -35.03
C VAL A 400 -2.64 1.53 -35.89
N VAL A 401 -3.19 0.46 -35.29
CA VAL A 401 -4.14 -0.45 -35.95
C VAL A 401 -5.58 -0.26 -35.46
N GLY A 402 -5.76 0.58 -34.43
CA GLY A 402 -7.04 1.02 -33.92
C GLY A 402 -7.03 2.50 -33.56
N SER A 403 -8.20 3.09 -33.44
CA SER A 403 -8.40 4.49 -33.07
C SER A 403 -9.72 4.63 -32.30
N GLY A 404 -9.85 5.64 -31.45
CA GLY A 404 -11.10 5.97 -30.78
C GLY A 404 -11.11 7.40 -30.30
N GLY A 405 -12.27 7.86 -29.83
CA GLY A 405 -12.48 9.25 -29.45
C GLY A 405 -13.20 9.44 -28.11
N PRO A 406 -13.44 10.70 -27.71
CA PRO A 406 -14.19 11.03 -26.49
C PRO A 406 -15.69 10.82 -26.66
N ASN A 407 -16.34 10.44 -25.56
CA ASN A 407 -17.79 10.27 -25.44
C ASN A 407 -18.37 11.38 -24.58
N VAL A 408 -19.23 12.21 -25.16
CA VAL A 408 -19.87 13.35 -24.51
C VAL A 408 -21.29 12.98 -24.12
N VAL A 409 -21.76 13.58 -23.03
CA VAL A 409 -23.14 13.46 -22.57
C VAL A 409 -23.98 14.47 -23.34
N PRO A 410 -25.04 14.06 -24.06
CA PRO A 410 -25.99 14.99 -24.66
C PRO A 410 -26.51 16.00 -23.62
N PRO A 411 -26.48 17.32 -23.88
CA PRO A 411 -27.01 18.31 -22.93
C PRO A 411 -28.54 18.20 -22.76
N ASP A 412 -29.22 17.69 -23.78
CA ASP A 412 -30.65 17.44 -23.88
C ASP A 412 -31.10 16.10 -23.27
N ASP A 413 -30.17 15.29 -22.75
CA ASP A 413 -30.50 14.04 -22.08
C ASP A 413 -31.43 14.27 -20.87
N PRO A 414 -32.41 13.39 -20.61
CA PRO A 414 -33.31 13.51 -19.46
C PRO A 414 -32.56 13.63 -18.12
N PRO A 415 -33.14 14.26 -17.08
CA PRO A 415 -32.46 14.48 -15.79
C PRO A 415 -31.84 13.23 -15.15
N MET A 416 -32.46 12.05 -15.31
CA MET A 416 -31.91 10.78 -14.83
C MET A 416 -30.71 10.30 -15.65
N ALA A 417 -30.73 10.47 -16.98
CA ALA A 417 -29.61 10.15 -17.86
C ALA A 417 -28.40 11.04 -17.54
N GLN A 418 -28.63 12.34 -17.26
CA GLN A 418 -27.60 13.25 -16.75
C GLN A 418 -26.97 12.77 -15.44
N CYS A 419 -27.75 12.20 -14.53
CA CYS A 419 -27.23 11.60 -13.29
C CYS A 419 -26.40 10.33 -13.57
N ILE A 420 -26.87 9.46 -14.46
CA ILE A 420 -26.21 8.20 -14.82
C ILE A 420 -24.88 8.45 -15.53
N ALA A 421 -24.82 9.46 -16.40
CA ALA A 421 -23.57 9.87 -17.05
C ALA A 421 -22.50 10.37 -16.07
N ARG A 422 -22.93 10.80 -14.88
CA ARG A 422 -22.06 11.24 -13.77
C ARG A 422 -21.84 10.16 -12.71
N ALA A 423 -22.35 8.95 -12.95
CA ALA A 423 -22.20 7.77 -12.10
C ALA A 423 -21.09 6.84 -12.64
N PRO A 424 -20.55 5.92 -11.84
CA PRO A 424 -19.48 5.03 -12.28
C PRO A 424 -19.97 4.00 -13.33
N GLY A 425 -19.07 3.64 -14.24
CA GLY A 425 -19.32 2.61 -15.26
C GLY A 425 -19.95 3.12 -16.55
N GLY A 426 -19.73 4.39 -16.91
CA GLY A 426 -19.95 4.88 -18.28
C GLY A 426 -18.85 4.44 -19.25
N PRO A 427 -19.10 4.48 -20.57
CA PRO A 427 -18.10 4.14 -21.58
C PRO A 427 -17.00 5.22 -21.60
N THR A 428 -15.79 4.89 -21.14
CA THR A 428 -14.67 5.83 -21.09
C THR A 428 -13.40 5.19 -21.62
N HIS A 429 -12.65 5.96 -22.41
CA HIS A 429 -11.35 5.57 -22.93
C HIS A 429 -10.29 5.50 -21.81
N VAL A 430 -9.27 4.70 -22.03
CA VAL A 430 -8.12 4.52 -21.13
C VAL A 430 -6.87 4.82 -21.94
N LEU A 431 -6.14 5.89 -21.60
CA LEU A 431 -5.02 6.39 -22.40
C LEU A 431 -3.67 6.05 -21.76
N LEU A 432 -2.78 5.42 -22.51
CA LEU A 432 -1.39 5.16 -22.11
C LEU A 432 -0.57 6.46 -22.10
N ASP A 433 -0.82 7.33 -23.08
CA ASP A 433 -0.26 8.67 -23.18
C ASP A 433 -1.26 9.59 -23.91
N ASP A 434 -0.90 10.85 -24.16
CA ASP A 434 -1.79 11.81 -24.83
C ASP A 434 -2.08 11.46 -26.33
N ARG A 435 -1.58 10.32 -26.85
CA ARG A 435 -1.74 9.88 -28.25
C ARG A 435 -2.29 8.47 -28.40
N THR A 436 -2.17 7.62 -27.39
CA THR A 436 -2.45 6.19 -27.49
C THR A 436 -3.29 5.68 -26.35
N ALA A 437 -4.20 4.78 -26.70
CA ALA A 437 -5.16 4.18 -25.81
C ALA A 437 -4.78 2.72 -25.51
N GLU A 438 -5.01 2.31 -24.26
CA GLU A 438 -5.15 0.91 -23.91
C GLU A 438 -6.55 0.39 -24.23
N HIS A 439 -7.56 1.26 -24.17
CA HIS A 439 -8.95 0.90 -24.46
C HIS A 439 -9.72 2.08 -25.01
N VAL A 440 -10.47 1.82 -26.07
CA VAL A 440 -11.44 2.73 -26.67
C VAL A 440 -12.83 2.09 -26.60
N PRO A 441 -13.88 2.81 -26.14
CA PRO A 441 -15.19 2.20 -25.93
C PRO A 441 -15.90 1.83 -27.23
N GLY A 442 -16.79 0.83 -27.14
CA GLY A 442 -17.57 0.32 -28.28
C GLY A 442 -18.35 1.36 -29.10
N CYS A 443 -18.78 2.44 -28.46
CA CYS A 443 -19.54 3.52 -29.07
C CYS A 443 -18.70 4.52 -29.88
N ASN A 444 -17.37 4.45 -29.82
CA ASN A 444 -16.48 5.37 -30.54
C ASN A 444 -15.11 4.73 -30.81
N MET A 445 -15.09 3.76 -31.71
CA MET A 445 -13.88 3.03 -32.06
C MET A 445 -13.81 2.73 -33.56
N ALA A 446 -12.60 2.65 -34.10
CA ALA A 446 -12.32 2.20 -35.45
C ALA A 446 -11.06 1.35 -35.47
N PHE A 447 -10.97 0.44 -36.44
CA PHE A 447 -9.83 -0.44 -36.60
C PHE A 447 -9.51 -0.68 -38.07
N GLN A 448 -8.24 -0.97 -38.36
CA GLN A 448 -7.88 -1.56 -39.64
C GLN A 448 -8.57 -2.93 -39.78
N ARG A 449 -9.28 -3.13 -40.89
CA ARG A 449 -10.03 -4.35 -41.17
C ARG A 449 -9.15 -5.58 -41.07
N GLU A 450 -7.95 -5.53 -41.65
CA GLU A 450 -7.00 -6.64 -41.62
C GLU A 450 -6.54 -6.99 -40.20
N ALA A 451 -6.31 -5.99 -39.35
CA ALA A 451 -5.91 -6.21 -37.96
C ALA A 451 -7.02 -6.88 -37.14
N LEU A 452 -8.29 -6.48 -37.34
CA LEU A 452 -9.44 -7.14 -36.71
C LEU A 452 -9.61 -8.57 -37.20
N LEU A 453 -9.55 -8.80 -38.51
CA LEU A 453 -9.64 -10.15 -39.09
C LEU A 453 -8.51 -11.05 -38.57
N ALA A 454 -7.29 -10.50 -38.44
CA ALA A 454 -6.16 -11.25 -37.95
C ALA A 454 -6.37 -11.77 -36.52
N ILE A 455 -7.09 -11.04 -35.65
CA ILE A 455 -7.41 -11.50 -34.29
C ILE A 455 -8.72 -12.32 -34.22
N GLY A 456 -9.40 -12.53 -35.34
CA GLY A 456 -10.66 -13.27 -35.43
C GLY A 456 -11.90 -12.45 -35.08
N GLY A 457 -11.85 -11.12 -35.20
CA GLY A 457 -12.97 -10.23 -34.88
C GLY A 457 -13.27 -10.11 -33.38
N PHE A 458 -14.51 -9.78 -33.02
CA PHE A 458 -15.02 -9.71 -31.65
C PHE A 458 -15.35 -11.12 -31.12
N ASN A 459 -15.16 -11.38 -29.83
CA ASN A 459 -15.45 -12.70 -29.27
C ASN A 459 -16.96 -12.85 -28.98
N PRO A 460 -17.71 -13.76 -29.67
CA PRO A 460 -19.17 -13.85 -29.57
C PRO A 460 -19.71 -14.20 -28.18
N ILE A 461 -18.85 -14.64 -27.25
CA ILE A 461 -19.21 -14.88 -25.85
C ILE A 461 -19.76 -13.62 -25.15
N TYR A 462 -19.29 -12.44 -25.56
CA TYR A 462 -19.66 -11.17 -24.96
C TYR A 462 -21.00 -10.69 -25.52
N LEU A 463 -22.08 -11.21 -24.94
CA LEU A 463 -23.44 -10.92 -25.42
C LEU A 463 -23.86 -9.45 -25.22
N ARG A 464 -23.35 -8.79 -24.18
CA ARG A 464 -23.81 -7.45 -23.77
C ARG A 464 -22.71 -6.41 -23.55
N ALA A 465 -21.54 -6.82 -23.03
CA ALA A 465 -20.45 -5.91 -22.74
C ALA A 465 -19.11 -6.62 -22.50
N GLY A 466 -18.02 -5.87 -22.61
CA GLY A 466 -16.65 -6.32 -22.37
C GLY A 466 -15.91 -6.76 -23.64
N ASP A 467 -16.56 -6.71 -24.79
CA ASP A 467 -15.97 -7.05 -26.08
C ASP A 467 -15.06 -5.96 -26.65
N ASP A 468 -15.38 -4.71 -26.38
CA ASP A 468 -14.52 -3.54 -26.62
C ASP A 468 -13.19 -3.64 -25.85
N VAL A 469 -13.25 -4.05 -24.58
CA VAL A 469 -12.05 -4.30 -23.76
C VAL A 469 -11.26 -5.50 -24.30
N ASP A 470 -11.93 -6.61 -24.60
CA ASP A 470 -11.30 -7.83 -25.10
C ASP A 470 -10.58 -7.61 -26.44
N VAL A 471 -11.22 -6.93 -27.40
CA VAL A 471 -10.63 -6.66 -28.72
C VAL A 471 -9.40 -5.77 -28.59
N CYS A 472 -9.47 -4.71 -27.76
CA CYS A 472 -8.34 -3.80 -27.54
C CYS A 472 -7.14 -4.53 -26.93
N TRP A 473 -7.37 -5.42 -25.95
CA TRP A 473 -6.29 -6.19 -25.34
C TRP A 473 -5.73 -7.27 -26.25
N ARG A 474 -6.54 -7.93 -27.10
CA ARG A 474 -6.04 -8.89 -28.10
C ARG A 474 -5.16 -8.22 -29.17
N LEU A 475 -5.50 -7.00 -29.60
CA LEU A 475 -4.64 -6.22 -30.50
C LEU A 475 -3.30 -5.88 -29.84
N GLN A 476 -3.32 -5.37 -28.60
CA GLN A 476 -2.10 -5.04 -27.85
C GLN A 476 -1.24 -6.25 -27.50
N ALA A 477 -1.85 -7.43 -27.27
CA ALA A 477 -1.11 -8.68 -27.03
C ALA A 477 -0.23 -9.09 -28.23
N ARG A 478 -0.48 -8.53 -29.42
CA ARG A 478 0.35 -8.69 -30.62
C ARG A 478 1.40 -7.58 -30.81
N GLY A 479 1.48 -6.64 -29.89
CA GLY A 479 2.39 -5.49 -29.96
C GLY A 479 1.85 -4.31 -30.77
N TRP A 480 0.59 -4.36 -31.22
CA TRP A 480 -0.02 -3.26 -31.96
C TRP A 480 -0.56 -2.16 -31.05
N ARG A 481 -0.60 -0.93 -31.56
CA ARG A 481 -1.03 0.27 -30.83
C ARG A 481 -2.42 0.72 -31.26
N ILE A 482 -3.13 1.35 -30.33
CA ILE A 482 -4.42 1.98 -30.58
C ILE A 482 -4.23 3.49 -30.35
N GLY A 483 -4.55 4.31 -31.35
CA GLY A 483 -4.51 5.76 -31.26
C GLY A 483 -5.72 6.33 -30.52
N PHE A 484 -5.59 7.57 -30.08
CA PHE A 484 -6.72 8.34 -29.53
C PHE A 484 -6.85 9.68 -30.27
N ALA A 485 -8.01 9.89 -30.88
CA ALA A 485 -8.38 11.10 -31.59
C ALA A 485 -9.29 11.96 -30.71
N SER A 486 -8.70 12.94 -30.01
CA SER A 486 -9.46 13.80 -29.09
C SER A 486 -10.56 14.61 -29.77
N ALA A 487 -10.53 14.80 -31.08
CA ALA A 487 -11.52 15.54 -31.85
C ALA A 487 -12.60 14.66 -32.50
N ALA A 488 -12.47 13.33 -32.45
CA ALA A 488 -13.47 12.38 -32.93
C ALA A 488 -14.63 12.25 -31.93
N LEU A 489 -15.43 13.31 -31.82
CA LEU A 489 -16.47 13.44 -30.81
C LEU A 489 -17.72 12.63 -31.14
N VAL A 490 -18.30 12.02 -30.12
CA VAL A 490 -19.66 11.47 -30.19
C VAL A 490 -20.47 11.88 -28.96
N TRP A 491 -21.77 12.01 -29.12
CA TRP A 491 -22.73 12.19 -28.03
C TRP A 491 -23.43 10.86 -27.76
N HIS A 492 -23.22 10.29 -26.59
CA HIS A 492 -23.72 8.98 -26.22
C HIS A 492 -24.88 9.11 -25.21
N HIS A 493 -26.09 8.75 -25.63
CA HIS A 493 -27.30 8.84 -24.81
C HIS A 493 -27.22 7.85 -23.64
N HIS A 494 -27.43 8.37 -22.43
CA HIS A 494 -27.41 7.54 -21.24
C HIS A 494 -28.80 7.00 -20.91
N ARG A 495 -28.83 5.89 -20.16
CA ARG A 495 -30.09 5.26 -19.76
C ARG A 495 -30.93 6.25 -18.93
N SER A 496 -32.24 6.27 -19.17
CA SER A 496 -33.16 7.20 -18.52
C SER A 496 -33.77 6.69 -17.21
N SER A 497 -33.39 5.50 -16.73
CA SER A 497 -33.93 4.91 -15.49
C SER A 497 -32.88 4.14 -14.68
N VAL A 498 -33.07 4.12 -13.35
CA VAL A 498 -32.25 3.35 -12.41
C VAL A 498 -32.28 1.85 -12.72
N ALA A 499 -33.43 1.31 -13.14
CA ALA A 499 -33.56 -0.10 -13.50
C ALA A 499 -32.73 -0.47 -14.73
N ALA A 500 -32.68 0.41 -15.73
CA ALA A 500 -31.85 0.22 -16.91
C ALA A 500 -30.35 0.32 -16.57
N TYR A 501 -29.95 1.30 -15.75
CA TYR A 501 -28.59 1.39 -15.21
C TYR A 501 -28.19 0.13 -14.43
N TRP A 502 -29.07 -0.38 -13.57
CA TRP A 502 -28.83 -1.61 -12.82
C TRP A 502 -28.57 -2.80 -13.75
N ARG A 503 -29.41 -3.00 -14.78
CA ARG A 503 -29.21 -4.07 -15.77
C ARG A 503 -27.89 -3.94 -16.52
N GLN A 504 -27.50 -2.72 -16.88
CA GLN A 504 -26.21 -2.43 -17.52
C GLN A 504 -25.04 -2.81 -16.61
N GLN A 505 -25.05 -2.38 -15.34
CA GLN A 505 -23.99 -2.71 -14.39
C GLN A 505 -23.92 -4.22 -14.08
N VAL A 506 -25.06 -4.93 -14.08
CA VAL A 506 -25.09 -6.40 -14.04
C VAL A 506 -24.42 -7.01 -15.28
N GLY A 507 -24.73 -6.51 -16.48
CA GLY A 507 -24.11 -6.97 -17.73
C GLY A 507 -22.60 -6.76 -17.75
N TYR A 508 -22.13 -5.61 -17.28
CA TYR A 508 -20.70 -5.37 -17.15
C TYR A 508 -20.02 -6.29 -16.12
N GLY A 509 -20.67 -6.60 -15.00
CA GLY A 509 -20.14 -7.56 -14.03
C GLY A 509 -20.04 -8.99 -14.59
N GLU A 510 -20.96 -9.36 -15.48
CA GLU A 510 -20.93 -10.63 -16.23
C GLU A 510 -19.74 -10.65 -17.22
N GLY A 511 -19.57 -9.59 -18.03
CA GLY A 511 -18.44 -9.44 -18.95
C GLY A 511 -17.07 -9.42 -18.24
N GLU A 512 -16.96 -8.76 -17.08
CA GLU A 512 -15.73 -8.76 -16.25
C GLU A 512 -15.30 -10.16 -15.84
N THR A 513 -16.23 -11.05 -15.50
CA THR A 513 -15.91 -12.44 -15.14
C THR A 513 -15.26 -13.17 -16.30
N TRP A 514 -15.73 -12.96 -17.53
CA TRP A 514 -15.18 -13.59 -18.73
C TRP A 514 -13.88 -12.92 -19.18
N LEU A 515 -13.78 -11.59 -19.11
CA LEU A 515 -12.52 -10.87 -19.31
C LEU A 515 -11.43 -11.37 -18.38
N MET A 516 -11.74 -11.62 -17.11
CA MET A 516 -10.78 -12.20 -16.15
C MET A 516 -10.31 -13.60 -16.55
N ALA A 517 -11.18 -14.38 -17.22
CA ALA A 517 -10.84 -15.71 -17.70
C ALA A 517 -9.97 -15.65 -18.97
N HIS A 518 -10.25 -14.74 -19.90
CA HIS A 518 -9.49 -14.57 -21.15
C HIS A 518 -8.16 -13.84 -20.97
N HIS A 519 -8.11 -12.84 -20.08
CA HIS A 519 -6.96 -11.95 -19.86
C HIS A 519 -6.54 -11.92 -18.38
N PRO A 520 -6.12 -13.05 -17.78
CA PRO A 520 -5.86 -13.14 -16.34
C PRO A 520 -4.69 -12.28 -15.85
N ASP A 521 -3.80 -11.85 -16.74
CA ASP A 521 -2.69 -10.92 -16.50
C ASP A 521 -3.16 -9.47 -16.33
N LYS A 522 -4.33 -9.12 -16.88
CA LYS A 522 -4.98 -7.81 -16.79
C LYS A 522 -5.84 -7.64 -15.53
N PHE A 523 -5.79 -8.56 -14.58
CA PHE A 523 -6.59 -8.51 -13.35
C PHE A 523 -5.77 -8.73 -12.08
N LEU A 524 -6.03 -7.89 -11.07
CA LEU A 524 -5.53 -8.02 -9.70
C LEU A 524 -6.70 -8.21 -8.74
N ASP A 525 -6.78 -9.37 -8.09
CA ASP A 525 -7.80 -9.65 -7.06
C ASP A 525 -9.26 -9.45 -7.48
N GLY A 526 -9.54 -9.63 -8.78
CA GLY A 526 -10.85 -9.43 -9.40
C GLY A 526 -11.12 -7.98 -9.81
N HIS A 527 -10.12 -7.12 -9.80
CA HIS A 527 -10.16 -5.76 -10.32
C HIS A 527 -9.32 -5.68 -11.60
N MET A 528 -9.85 -5.02 -12.64
CA MET A 528 -9.09 -4.76 -13.86
C MET A 528 -7.91 -3.84 -13.56
N LEU A 529 -6.74 -4.21 -14.09
CA LEU A 529 -5.55 -3.40 -14.14
C LEU A 529 -5.53 -2.66 -15.47
N TRP A 530 -5.70 -1.35 -15.39
CA TRP A 530 -5.43 -0.44 -16.50
C TRP A 530 -3.98 0.05 -16.34
N ARG A 531 -3.18 -0.11 -17.38
CA ARG A 531 -1.88 0.54 -17.53
C ARG A 531 -2.08 2.03 -17.82
N GLY A 532 -3.07 2.36 -18.65
CA GLY A 532 -3.39 3.74 -18.99
C GLY A 532 -4.23 4.48 -17.96
N ARG A 533 -4.31 5.80 -18.11
CA ARG A 533 -5.12 6.71 -17.31
C ARG A 533 -6.52 6.89 -17.91
N ILE A 534 -7.50 6.96 -17.04
CA ILE A 534 -8.86 7.36 -17.42
C ILE A 534 -8.92 8.88 -17.40
N TYR A 535 -8.80 9.53 -18.55
CA TYR A 535 -8.98 10.98 -18.66
C TYR A 535 -10.48 11.28 -18.63
N SER A 536 -11.03 11.46 -17.43
CA SER A 536 -12.46 11.74 -17.24
C SER A 536 -12.68 12.97 -16.35
N PRO A 537 -13.65 13.85 -16.68
CA PRO A 537 -14.10 14.89 -15.76
C PRO A 537 -14.77 14.31 -14.49
N LEU A 538 -15.02 12.99 -14.44
CA LEU A 538 -15.71 12.34 -13.33
C LEU A 538 -14.90 12.40 -12.02
N PRO A 539 -15.50 12.87 -10.92
CA PRO A 539 -14.78 13.19 -9.69
C PRO A 539 -14.17 11.99 -8.94
N PHE A 540 -14.54 10.75 -9.30
CA PHE A 540 -13.97 9.56 -8.68
C PHE A 540 -12.59 9.18 -9.23
N VAL A 541 -12.19 9.72 -10.38
CA VAL A 541 -10.83 9.57 -10.94
C VAL A 541 -9.88 10.65 -10.41
N ARG A 542 -10.41 11.78 -9.92
CA ARG A 542 -9.61 12.87 -9.34
C ARG A 542 -9.15 12.49 -7.91
N SER A 543 -7.83 12.38 -7.71
CA SER A 543 -7.24 12.09 -6.39
C SER A 543 -7.66 13.11 -5.32
N LEU A 544 -7.71 12.65 -4.07
CA LEU A 544 -7.86 13.50 -2.88
C LEU A 544 -6.55 14.21 -2.48
N TRP A 545 -5.42 13.77 -3.01
CA TRP A 545 -4.09 14.26 -2.66
C TRP A 545 -3.56 15.25 -3.71
N SER A 546 -2.73 16.18 -3.25
CA SER A 546 -2.26 17.33 -4.03
C SER A 546 -1.58 16.92 -5.34
N THR A 547 -2.05 17.48 -6.46
CA THR A 547 -1.26 17.58 -7.69
C THR A 547 0.07 18.27 -7.38
N ARG A 548 1.19 17.63 -7.72
CA ARG A 548 2.51 18.26 -7.63
C ARG A 548 2.80 18.91 -8.97
N ILE A 549 2.92 20.22 -9.00
CA ILE A 549 3.27 20.94 -10.22
C ILE A 549 4.79 21.11 -10.21
N ASN A 550 5.48 20.49 -11.16
CA ASN A 550 6.87 20.87 -11.39
C ASN A 550 6.87 22.13 -12.23
N ALA A 551 7.13 23.25 -11.55
CA ALA A 551 7.22 24.54 -12.19
C ALA A 551 8.68 25.01 -12.35
N GLY A 552 9.67 24.11 -12.25
CA GLY A 552 11.08 24.52 -12.28
C GLY A 552 11.47 25.40 -11.08
N VAL A 553 12.71 25.91 -11.07
CA VAL A 553 13.19 26.81 -10.02
C VAL A 553 12.33 28.08 -10.01
N TRP A 554 11.80 28.48 -8.85
CA TRP A 554 10.92 29.64 -8.68
C TRP A 554 9.62 29.68 -9.51
N GLY A 555 9.23 28.60 -10.19
CA GLY A 555 8.06 28.62 -11.05
C GLY A 555 8.33 29.03 -12.50
N THR A 556 9.59 28.99 -12.95
CA THR A 556 10.02 29.46 -14.27
C THR A 556 10.12 28.38 -15.36
N ALA A 557 9.68 27.14 -15.10
CA ALA A 557 9.61 26.15 -16.16
C ALA A 557 8.74 26.67 -17.31
N ALA A 558 9.29 26.66 -18.53
CA ALA A 558 8.57 27.04 -19.73
C ALA A 558 7.31 26.17 -19.93
N PHE A 559 7.40 24.89 -19.56
CA PHE A 559 6.32 23.91 -19.61
C PHE A 559 6.20 23.19 -18.24
N PRO A 560 5.46 23.78 -17.29
CA PRO A 560 5.24 23.20 -15.98
C PRO A 560 4.28 22.03 -16.08
N SER A 561 4.82 20.85 -15.87
CA SER A 561 4.05 19.63 -15.93
C SER A 561 3.42 19.31 -14.57
N VAL A 562 2.13 19.00 -14.62
CA VAL A 562 1.39 18.44 -13.48
C VAL A 562 1.78 16.98 -13.29
N TYR A 563 2.43 16.68 -12.18
CA TYR A 563 2.79 15.33 -11.75
C TYR A 563 1.84 14.81 -10.68
N ARG A 564 1.56 13.50 -10.80
CA ARG A 564 0.78 12.67 -9.89
C ARG A 564 -0.56 13.25 -9.46
N THR A 565 -1.63 12.71 -10.04
CA THR A 565 -2.91 12.49 -9.36
C THR A 565 -2.96 11.04 -8.86
N ASP A 566 -1.99 10.61 -8.05
CA ASP A 566 -2.04 9.24 -7.49
C ASP A 566 -3.29 9.11 -6.62
N VAL A 567 -4.24 8.30 -7.06
CA VAL A 567 -5.36 7.91 -6.21
C VAL A 567 -4.82 6.87 -5.25
N HIS A 568 -4.60 7.26 -3.99
CA HIS A 568 -4.12 6.34 -2.96
C HIS A 568 -5.01 5.08 -2.94
N PRO A 569 -4.46 3.86 -2.93
CA PRO A 569 -5.24 2.62 -2.90
C PRO A 569 -6.39 2.53 -1.88
N PHE A 570 -6.29 3.21 -0.72
CA PHE A 570 -7.38 3.27 0.28
C PHE A 570 -8.57 4.14 -0.17
N ALA A 571 -8.42 5.00 -1.18
CA ALA A 571 -9.47 5.88 -1.66
C ALA A 571 -10.64 5.13 -2.31
N PHE A 572 -10.41 3.92 -2.84
CA PHE A 572 -11.42 3.07 -3.46
C PHE A 572 -12.05 2.04 -2.52
N LEU A 573 -11.43 1.76 -1.36
CA LEU A 573 -11.94 0.75 -0.42
C LEU A 573 -13.38 1.02 0.01
N PRO A 574 -13.78 2.26 0.39
CA PRO A 574 -15.17 2.53 0.76
C PRO A 574 -16.18 2.26 -0.36
N HIS A 575 -15.73 2.32 -1.62
CA HIS A 575 -16.56 2.03 -2.79
C HIS A 575 -16.56 0.53 -3.16
N SER A 576 -15.73 -0.30 -2.52
CA SER A 576 -15.66 -1.72 -2.80
C SER A 576 -16.79 -2.50 -2.11
N ILE A 577 -17.33 -3.51 -2.80
CA ILE A 577 -18.37 -4.37 -2.21
C ILE A 577 -17.85 -5.14 -0.98
N ARG A 578 -16.56 -5.49 -0.95
CA ARG A 578 -15.95 -6.20 0.18
C ARG A 578 -15.98 -5.35 1.44
N TRP A 579 -15.67 -4.06 1.32
CA TRP A 579 -15.77 -3.10 2.43
C TRP A 579 -17.20 -2.95 2.91
N GLN A 580 -18.15 -2.77 1.97
CA GLN A 580 -19.56 -2.61 2.32
C GLN A 580 -20.10 -3.85 3.03
N LEU A 581 -19.88 -5.04 2.47
CA LEU A 581 -20.28 -6.31 3.08
C LEU A 581 -19.64 -6.50 4.45
N LEU A 582 -18.33 -6.24 4.59
CA LEU A 582 -17.65 -6.37 5.88
C LEU A 582 -18.21 -5.39 6.91
N SER A 583 -18.49 -4.16 6.51
CA SER A 583 -19.08 -3.13 7.38
C SER A 583 -20.50 -3.52 7.82
N PHE A 584 -21.33 -4.03 6.90
CA PHE A 584 -22.66 -4.55 7.23
C PHE A 584 -22.60 -5.79 8.10
N LEU A 585 -21.66 -6.71 7.84
CA LEU A 585 -21.45 -7.90 8.66
C LEU A 585 -21.02 -7.51 10.07
N PHE A 586 -20.07 -6.58 10.24
CA PHE A 586 -19.69 -6.09 11.57
C PHE A 586 -20.84 -5.40 12.30
N ALA A 587 -21.64 -4.59 11.60
CA ALA A 587 -22.82 -3.96 12.19
C ALA A 587 -23.86 -5.02 12.64
N ALA A 588 -24.19 -5.98 11.77
CA ALA A 588 -25.14 -7.06 12.06
C ALA A 588 -24.64 -8.00 13.17
N SER A 589 -23.37 -8.38 13.15
CA SER A 589 -22.73 -9.16 14.21
C SER A 589 -22.70 -8.39 15.52
N GLY A 590 -22.43 -7.08 15.49
CA GLY A 590 -22.50 -6.23 16.68
C GLY A 590 -23.90 -6.19 17.30
N VAL A 591 -24.95 -6.07 16.47
CA VAL A 591 -26.35 -6.18 16.91
C VAL A 591 -26.64 -7.56 17.50
N ALA A 592 -26.24 -8.64 16.83
CA ALA A 592 -26.46 -10.00 17.33
C ALA A 592 -25.75 -10.27 18.67
N VAL A 593 -24.51 -9.79 18.83
CA VAL A 593 -23.73 -9.91 20.08
C VAL A 593 -24.33 -9.02 21.18
N ALA A 594 -24.92 -7.86 20.84
CA ALA A 594 -25.63 -7.01 21.79
C ALA A 594 -26.83 -7.75 22.43
N PHE A 595 -27.52 -8.59 21.66
CA PHE A 595 -28.64 -9.41 22.16
C PHE A 595 -28.20 -10.57 23.06
N ALA A 596 -26.98 -11.07 22.93
CA ALA A 596 -26.51 -12.24 23.68
C ALA A 596 -26.28 -12.00 25.18
N ARG A 597 -26.10 -10.74 25.63
CA ARG A 597 -25.91 -10.21 27.01
C ARG A 597 -24.53 -10.29 27.73
N PRO A 598 -23.60 -11.25 27.58
CA PRO A 598 -22.34 -11.23 28.33
C PRO A 598 -21.20 -10.41 27.68
N HIS A 599 -21.38 -9.88 26.47
CA HIS A 599 -20.27 -9.28 25.69
C HIS A 599 -20.59 -7.87 25.15
N ARG A 600 -21.09 -6.97 26.00
CA ARG A 600 -21.47 -5.59 25.61
C ARG A 600 -20.31 -4.79 24.98
N TRP A 601 -19.08 -4.99 25.43
CA TRP A 601 -17.90 -4.32 24.88
C TRP A 601 -17.58 -4.80 23.45
N ALA A 602 -17.72 -6.10 23.19
CA ALA A 602 -17.51 -6.67 21.86
C ALA A 602 -18.63 -6.25 20.88
N ALA A 603 -19.87 -6.20 21.38
CA ALA A 603 -21.00 -5.65 20.63
C ALA A 603 -20.76 -4.19 20.23
N ALA A 604 -20.32 -3.35 21.17
CA ALA A 604 -20.02 -1.93 20.90
C ALA A 604 -18.88 -1.76 19.89
N LEU A 605 -17.82 -2.58 19.97
CA LEU A 605 -16.69 -2.52 19.06
C LEU A 605 -17.07 -2.95 17.64
N LEU A 606 -17.80 -4.07 17.49
CA LEU A 606 -18.28 -4.56 16.20
C LEU A 606 -19.30 -3.60 15.56
N LEU A 607 -20.26 -3.12 16.36
CA LEU A 607 -21.27 -2.17 15.89
C LEU A 607 -20.61 -0.84 15.51
N GLY A 608 -19.71 -0.32 16.33
CA GLY A 608 -18.95 0.90 16.05
C GLY A 608 -18.11 0.79 14.78
N ALA A 609 -17.35 -0.30 14.62
CA ALA A 609 -16.55 -0.54 13.42
C ALA A 609 -17.42 -0.65 12.15
N GLY A 610 -18.54 -1.38 12.23
CA GLY A 610 -19.48 -1.52 11.12
C GLY A 610 -20.14 -0.20 10.72
N LEU A 611 -20.63 0.58 11.70
CA LEU A 611 -21.25 1.89 11.47
C LEU A 611 -20.26 2.91 10.92
N ILE A 612 -19.02 2.95 11.41
CA ILE A 612 -17.95 3.79 10.84
C ILE A 612 -17.69 3.39 9.39
N GLY A 613 -17.59 2.10 9.09
CA GLY A 613 -17.38 1.61 7.72
C GLY A 613 -18.49 2.02 6.74
N ILE A 614 -19.75 1.95 7.19
CA ILE A 614 -20.93 2.42 6.42
C ILE A 614 -20.88 3.94 6.26
N ALA A 615 -20.62 4.69 7.33
CA ALA A 615 -20.54 6.15 7.31
C ALA A 615 -19.46 6.64 6.34
N VAL A 616 -18.28 6.01 6.34
CA VAL A 616 -17.19 6.33 5.40
C VAL A 616 -17.62 6.09 3.95
N THR A 617 -18.39 5.03 3.67
CA THR A 617 -18.96 4.77 2.34
C THR A 617 -19.93 5.89 1.92
N ILE A 618 -20.85 6.27 2.81
CA ILE A 618 -21.83 7.33 2.55
C ILE A 618 -21.13 8.67 2.30
N VAL A 619 -20.23 9.08 3.20
CA VAL A 619 -19.45 10.32 3.08
C VAL A 619 -18.69 10.34 1.76
N LYS A 620 -18.11 9.20 1.35
CA LYS A 620 -17.38 9.10 0.08
C LYS A 620 -18.31 9.31 -1.12
N ASN A 621 -19.46 8.66 -1.16
CA ASN A 621 -20.43 8.79 -2.25
C ASN A 621 -21.01 10.22 -2.32
N VAL A 622 -21.30 10.83 -1.17
CA VAL A 622 -21.71 12.24 -1.09
C VAL A 622 -20.60 13.16 -1.58
N THR A 623 -19.35 12.90 -1.21
CA THR A 623 -18.21 13.70 -1.69
C THR A 623 -18.07 13.64 -3.21
N TYR A 624 -18.27 12.47 -3.83
CA TYR A 624 -18.29 12.36 -5.28
C TYR A 624 -19.41 13.19 -5.89
N ALA A 625 -20.63 13.06 -5.37
CA ALA A 625 -21.75 13.85 -5.83
C ALA A 625 -21.57 15.37 -5.66
N MET A 626 -20.95 15.83 -4.57
CA MET A 626 -20.66 17.25 -4.35
C MET A 626 -19.61 17.82 -5.32
N ARG A 627 -18.78 16.96 -5.91
CA ARG A 627 -17.76 17.36 -6.89
C ARG A 627 -18.23 17.19 -8.34
N SER A 628 -19.35 16.53 -8.58
CA SER A 628 -19.90 16.38 -9.92
C SER A 628 -20.40 17.72 -10.44
N ASP A 629 -20.12 18.00 -11.71
CA ASP A 629 -20.62 19.21 -12.37
C ASP A 629 -22.13 19.09 -12.63
N VAL A 630 -22.91 19.59 -11.68
CA VAL A 630 -24.38 19.65 -11.74
C VAL A 630 -24.91 21.08 -11.66
N ASP A 631 -24.01 22.06 -11.50
CA ASP A 631 -24.39 23.45 -11.31
C ASP A 631 -24.82 24.11 -12.63
N SER A 632 -24.37 23.55 -13.76
CA SER A 632 -24.78 23.88 -15.13
C SER A 632 -26.10 23.22 -15.57
N LEU A 633 -26.64 22.27 -14.80
CA LEU A 633 -27.86 21.55 -15.16
C LEU A 633 -29.14 22.28 -14.72
N PRO A 634 -30.22 22.24 -15.52
CA PRO A 634 -31.50 22.82 -15.13
C PRO A 634 -32.16 22.01 -14.00
N GLY A 635 -32.76 22.70 -13.03
CA GLY A 635 -33.57 22.10 -11.96
C GLY A 635 -32.91 22.07 -10.58
N HIS A 636 -33.40 21.19 -9.70
CA HIS A 636 -33.04 21.18 -8.28
C HIS A 636 -31.69 20.47 -8.02
N ARG A 637 -30.63 21.25 -7.79
CA ARG A 637 -29.25 20.75 -7.60
C ARG A 637 -29.12 19.65 -6.54
N LEU A 638 -29.85 19.76 -5.43
CA LEU A 638 -29.81 18.75 -4.36
C LEU A 638 -30.30 17.38 -4.84
N TRP A 639 -31.28 17.36 -5.75
CA TRP A 639 -31.82 16.11 -6.30
C TRP A 639 -30.77 15.41 -7.16
N TYR A 640 -30.09 16.14 -8.06
CA TYR A 640 -29.00 15.59 -8.88
C TYR A 640 -27.90 14.99 -8.00
N ARG A 641 -27.46 15.73 -6.98
CA ARG A 641 -26.41 15.27 -6.07
C ARG A 641 -26.85 14.04 -5.27
N ALA A 642 -28.07 14.02 -4.76
CA ALA A 642 -28.61 12.86 -4.04
C ALA A 642 -28.70 11.61 -4.95
N MET A 643 -29.17 11.78 -6.19
CA MET A 643 -29.28 10.69 -7.16
C MET A 643 -27.91 10.15 -7.58
N VAL A 644 -26.95 11.04 -7.89
CA VAL A 644 -25.57 10.63 -8.19
C VAL A 644 -24.96 9.84 -7.03
N ALA A 645 -25.14 10.29 -5.78
CA ALA A 645 -24.66 9.56 -4.60
C ALA A 645 -25.31 8.18 -4.46
N TYR A 646 -26.61 8.06 -4.74
CA TYR A 646 -27.33 6.79 -4.74
C TYR A 646 -26.82 5.83 -5.83
N LEU A 647 -26.59 6.32 -7.05
CA LEU A 647 -26.06 5.51 -8.15
C LEU A 647 -24.64 4.96 -7.86
N HIS A 648 -23.80 5.74 -7.18
CA HIS A 648 -22.50 5.27 -6.68
C HIS A 648 -22.66 4.18 -5.61
N PHE A 649 -23.68 4.28 -4.75
CA PHE A 649 -23.93 3.29 -3.72
C PHE A 649 -24.38 1.94 -4.28
N ILE A 650 -25.30 1.93 -5.25
CA ILE A 650 -25.89 0.67 -5.77
C ILE A 650 -25.00 -0.06 -6.78
N GLN A 651 -24.07 0.63 -7.45
CA GLN A 651 -23.28 0.07 -8.54
C GLN A 651 -22.45 -1.17 -8.15
N PRO A 652 -21.73 -1.20 -7.02
CA PRO A 652 -20.93 -2.37 -6.64
C PRO A 652 -21.80 -3.60 -6.42
N ILE A 653 -23.02 -3.41 -5.91
CA ILE A 653 -24.00 -4.47 -5.66
C ILE A 653 -24.48 -5.06 -7.00
N ALA A 654 -24.83 -4.21 -7.96
CA ALA A 654 -25.22 -4.64 -9.31
C ALA A 654 -24.11 -5.44 -10.00
N ARG A 655 -22.86 -4.96 -9.93
CA ARG A 655 -21.68 -5.65 -10.50
C ARG A 655 -21.47 -7.04 -9.91
N VAL A 656 -21.64 -7.21 -8.59
CA VAL A 656 -21.51 -8.53 -7.96
C VAL A 656 -22.59 -9.50 -8.43
N ARG A 657 -23.84 -9.04 -8.56
CA ARG A 657 -24.90 -9.88 -9.14
C ARG A 657 -24.54 -10.32 -10.57
N GLY A 658 -23.97 -9.42 -11.36
CA GLY A 658 -23.41 -9.71 -12.69
C GLY A 658 -22.33 -10.79 -12.65
N ARG A 659 -21.36 -10.66 -11.76
CA ARG A 659 -20.26 -11.63 -11.63
C ARG A 659 -20.74 -13.01 -11.22
N ILE A 660 -21.69 -13.10 -10.28
CA ILE A 660 -22.33 -14.35 -9.87
C ILE A 660 -23.03 -14.99 -11.07
N ARG A 661 -23.80 -14.21 -11.83
CA ARG A 661 -24.45 -14.69 -13.05
C ARG A 661 -23.42 -15.20 -14.05
N GLY A 662 -22.38 -14.44 -14.36
CA GLY A 662 -21.34 -14.85 -15.32
C GLY A 662 -20.58 -16.10 -14.89
N ALA A 663 -20.38 -16.31 -13.59
CA ALA A 663 -19.75 -17.52 -13.05
C ALA A 663 -20.66 -18.76 -13.17
N LEU A 664 -21.98 -18.59 -13.01
CA LEU A 664 -22.97 -19.66 -13.15
C LEU A 664 -23.29 -19.99 -14.61
N SER A 665 -23.20 -19.00 -15.51
CA SER A 665 -23.56 -19.12 -16.92
C SER A 665 -22.44 -19.64 -17.83
N ALA A 666 -21.32 -20.17 -17.28
CA ALA A 666 -20.10 -20.52 -18.01
C ALA A 666 -20.39 -21.12 -19.40
N PRO A 667 -20.18 -20.39 -20.51
CA PRO A 667 -20.66 -20.83 -21.81
C PRO A 667 -19.82 -21.99 -22.37
N PRO A 668 -20.46 -22.93 -23.11
CA PRO A 668 -19.83 -24.17 -23.57
C PRO A 668 -18.72 -24.00 -24.62
N ALA A 669 -18.59 -22.81 -25.22
CA ALA A 669 -17.64 -22.50 -26.28
C ALA A 669 -16.49 -21.58 -25.83
N VAL A 670 -16.35 -21.27 -24.54
CA VAL A 670 -15.06 -20.77 -24.07
C VAL A 670 -14.10 -21.93 -24.22
N ALA A 671 -13.37 -21.95 -25.32
CA ALA A 671 -12.03 -22.51 -25.31
C ALA A 671 -11.31 -21.71 -24.23
N GLN A 672 -11.48 -22.11 -22.96
CA GLN A 672 -10.54 -21.76 -21.92
C GLN A 672 -9.21 -22.08 -22.58
N PRO A 673 -8.32 -21.10 -22.81
CA PRO A 673 -7.03 -21.39 -23.41
C PRO A 673 -6.51 -22.61 -22.66
N LEU A 674 -6.38 -23.75 -23.39
CA LEU A 674 -6.19 -25.11 -22.85
C LEU A 674 -5.53 -24.97 -21.49
N PRO A 675 -6.24 -25.19 -20.36
CA PRO A 675 -5.97 -24.54 -19.08
C PRO A 675 -4.48 -24.45 -18.91
N GLU A 676 -3.90 -23.29 -19.22
CA GLU A 676 -2.49 -23.20 -19.54
C GLU A 676 -1.74 -23.74 -18.34
N ARG A 677 -1.25 -24.99 -18.47
CA ARG A 677 -1.07 -25.98 -17.38
C ARG A 677 -1.11 -25.33 -16.00
N ARG A 678 -2.30 -25.12 -15.39
CA ARG A 678 -2.50 -24.36 -14.13
C ARG A 678 -1.20 -23.71 -13.68
N HIS A 679 -0.76 -22.60 -14.30
CA HIS A 679 0.67 -22.18 -14.23
C HIS A 679 1.17 -22.25 -12.80
N THR A 680 1.82 -23.36 -12.47
CA THR A 680 2.38 -23.52 -11.15
C THR A 680 3.56 -22.61 -11.23
N SER A 681 3.46 -21.50 -10.51
CA SER A 681 4.52 -20.65 -10.02
C SER A 681 5.53 -21.47 -9.21
N ARG A 682 6.10 -22.50 -9.84
CA ARG A 682 7.38 -23.12 -9.53
C ARG A 682 8.41 -22.31 -10.29
N GLY A 683 8.42 -20.99 -10.04
CA GLY A 683 9.66 -20.24 -10.15
C GLY A 683 10.78 -21.02 -9.45
N PRO A 684 12.03 -20.86 -9.88
CA PRO A 684 13.13 -21.65 -9.35
C PRO A 684 13.17 -21.59 -7.83
N ARG A 685 13.58 -22.69 -7.19
CA ARG A 685 13.86 -22.65 -5.74
C ARG A 685 14.88 -21.52 -5.51
N PRO A 686 14.56 -20.52 -4.68
CA PRO A 686 15.50 -19.45 -4.39
C PRO A 686 16.74 -20.06 -3.73
N SER A 687 17.91 -19.66 -4.19
CA SER A 687 19.17 -19.94 -3.51
C SER A 687 19.20 -19.25 -2.14
N LEU A 688 20.09 -19.68 -1.24
CA LEU A 688 20.28 -19.02 0.06
C LEU A 688 20.58 -17.52 -0.10
N ALA A 689 21.33 -17.12 -1.13
CA ALA A 689 21.61 -15.72 -1.42
C ALA A 689 20.36 -14.94 -1.89
N GLU A 690 19.49 -15.55 -2.70
CA GLU A 690 18.22 -14.94 -3.14
C GLU A 690 17.21 -14.85 -1.98
N ALA A 691 17.17 -15.87 -1.10
CA ALA A 691 16.34 -15.87 0.11
C ALA A 691 16.80 -14.81 1.12
N TRP A 692 18.11 -14.68 1.34
CA TRP A 692 18.68 -13.61 2.18
C TRP A 692 18.36 -12.22 1.62
N ARG A 693 18.50 -12.06 0.29
CA ARG A 693 18.14 -10.80 -0.39
C ARG A 693 16.67 -10.45 -0.24
N ALA A 694 15.78 -11.45 -0.31
CA ALA A 694 14.35 -11.26 -0.07
C ALA A 694 14.04 -10.88 1.39
N LEU A 695 14.76 -11.44 2.37
CA LEU A 695 14.64 -11.03 3.77
C LEU A 695 15.06 -9.57 3.97
N LEU A 696 16.16 -9.13 3.35
CA LEU A 696 16.60 -7.73 3.36
C LEU A 696 15.54 -6.80 2.75
N LEU A 697 14.94 -7.20 1.63
CA LEU A 697 13.85 -6.46 1.00
C LEU A 697 12.60 -6.39 1.89
N ILE A 698 12.26 -7.47 2.60
CA ILE A 698 11.15 -7.52 3.58
C ILE A 698 11.40 -6.60 4.78
N SER A 699 12.66 -6.46 5.22
CA SER A 699 13.03 -5.49 6.27
C SER A 699 13.03 -4.02 5.80
N GLY A 700 12.69 -3.76 4.53
CA GLY A 700 12.63 -2.42 3.95
C GLY A 700 13.97 -1.92 3.38
N THR A 701 14.97 -2.79 3.23
CA THR A 701 16.27 -2.45 2.63
C THR A 701 16.16 -2.43 1.09
N VAL A 702 16.91 -1.54 0.44
CA VAL A 702 17.04 -1.49 -1.03
C VAL A 702 18.28 -2.25 -1.47
N THR A 703 18.16 -3.03 -2.55
CA THR A 703 19.28 -3.81 -3.10
C THR A 703 19.65 -3.31 -4.49
N GLU A 704 20.94 -3.36 -4.87
CA GLU A 704 21.41 -2.83 -6.16
C GLU A 704 22.34 -3.84 -6.87
N ASP A 705 22.07 -4.06 -8.16
CA ASP A 705 22.93 -4.81 -9.09
C ASP A 705 23.59 -3.84 -10.10
N ARG A 706 24.86 -4.10 -10.43
CA ARG A 706 25.67 -3.23 -11.31
C ARG A 706 26.28 -4.03 -12.45
N PHE A 707 26.23 -3.49 -13.66
CA PHE A 707 26.75 -4.11 -14.87
C PHE A 707 27.51 -3.09 -15.72
N TRP A 708 28.69 -3.45 -16.19
CA TRP A 708 29.54 -2.62 -17.04
C TRP A 708 29.44 -3.02 -18.50
N THR A 709 29.44 -2.07 -19.44
CA THR A 709 29.46 -2.32 -20.87
C THR A 709 30.46 -1.43 -21.60
N GLU A 710 31.13 -1.99 -22.62
CA GLU A 710 31.99 -1.23 -23.53
C GLU A 710 31.19 -0.58 -24.68
N THR A 711 29.90 -0.89 -24.82
CA THR A 711 28.98 -0.32 -25.83
C THR A 711 27.72 0.27 -25.21
N TRP A 712 27.30 1.44 -25.69
CA TRP A 712 26.20 2.22 -25.12
C TRP A 712 24.86 1.51 -25.34
N THR A 713 24.00 1.53 -24.34
CA THR A 713 22.61 1.12 -24.47
C THR A 713 21.71 2.12 -23.77
N ALA A 714 20.54 2.38 -24.34
CA ALA A 714 19.55 3.24 -23.71
C ALA A 714 18.74 2.44 -22.64
N THR A 715 18.32 3.14 -21.58
CA THR A 715 17.60 2.54 -20.44
C THR A 715 16.26 1.93 -20.85
N ASP A 716 15.53 2.57 -21.75
CA ASP A 716 14.28 2.10 -22.35
C ASP A 716 14.45 0.73 -23.02
N ARG A 717 15.56 0.53 -23.75
CA ARG A 717 15.89 -0.74 -24.40
C ARG A 717 16.13 -1.86 -23.39
N VAL A 718 16.84 -1.57 -22.30
CA VAL A 718 17.07 -2.53 -21.20
C VAL A 718 15.76 -2.89 -20.50
N LEU A 719 14.92 -1.90 -20.21
CA LEU A 719 13.63 -2.09 -19.55
C LEU A 719 12.61 -2.84 -20.44
N MET A 720 12.56 -2.54 -21.75
CA MET A 720 11.73 -3.28 -22.70
C MET A 720 12.15 -4.76 -22.77
N GLN A 721 13.44 -5.04 -22.90
CA GLN A 721 13.93 -6.43 -22.91
C GLN A 721 13.70 -7.16 -21.59
N LEU A 722 13.84 -6.46 -20.46
CA LEU A 722 13.52 -6.99 -19.13
C LEU A 722 12.04 -7.34 -19.04
N THR A 723 11.16 -6.44 -19.46
CA THR A 723 9.71 -6.66 -19.43
C THR A 723 9.31 -7.79 -20.38
N ASP A 724 9.83 -7.81 -21.60
CA ASP A 724 9.61 -8.90 -22.57
C ASP A 724 10.09 -10.24 -22.03
N TRP A 725 11.23 -10.26 -21.34
CA TRP A 725 11.73 -11.47 -20.72
C TRP A 725 10.82 -11.91 -19.57
N LEU A 726 10.37 -10.99 -18.72
CA LEU A 726 9.47 -11.30 -17.61
C LEU A 726 8.14 -11.85 -18.13
N HIS A 727 7.55 -11.23 -19.14
CA HIS A 727 6.35 -11.73 -19.83
C HIS A 727 6.58 -13.11 -20.46
N ARG A 728 7.68 -13.31 -21.19
CA ARG A 728 8.01 -14.60 -21.83
C ARG A 728 8.39 -15.70 -20.85
N SER A 729 8.95 -15.35 -19.68
CA SER A 729 9.38 -16.31 -18.66
C SER A 729 8.21 -17.11 -18.07
N ARG A 730 7.00 -16.56 -18.14
CA ARG A 730 5.77 -17.07 -17.50
C ARG A 730 5.91 -17.34 -15.99
N ALA A 731 7.00 -16.87 -15.38
CA ALA A 731 7.35 -17.17 -13.99
C ALA A 731 6.71 -16.20 -13.00
N VAL A 732 6.27 -15.04 -13.49
CA VAL A 732 5.58 -13.97 -12.74
C VAL A 732 4.23 -13.70 -13.38
N ARG A 733 3.21 -13.52 -12.53
CA ARG A 733 1.80 -13.43 -12.97
C ARG A 733 1.45 -12.06 -13.56
N THR A 734 2.01 -11.00 -13.00
CA THR A 734 1.67 -9.62 -13.36
C THR A 734 2.93 -8.76 -13.28
N VAL A 735 3.16 -8.01 -14.35
CA VAL A 735 4.22 -7.00 -14.46
C VAL A 735 3.53 -5.67 -14.78
N ASP A 736 3.82 -4.67 -13.98
CA ASP A 736 3.36 -3.30 -14.12
C ASP A 736 4.56 -2.44 -14.54
N ILE A 737 4.38 -1.52 -15.48
CA ILE A 737 5.45 -0.69 -16.01
C ILE A 737 5.10 0.75 -15.65
N ASP A 738 6.05 1.50 -15.12
CA ASP A 738 5.83 2.90 -14.80
C ASP A 738 5.86 3.75 -16.08
N ASP A 739 4.95 4.71 -16.16
CA ASP A 739 4.82 5.63 -17.30
C ASP A 739 5.95 6.68 -17.37
N GLY A 740 7.03 6.53 -16.59
CA GLY A 740 8.20 7.42 -16.57
C GLY A 740 8.12 8.60 -15.59
N TRP A 741 7.25 8.52 -14.57
CA TRP A 741 6.97 9.63 -13.65
C TRP A 741 7.04 9.26 -12.17
N SER A 742 7.25 7.99 -11.83
CA SER A 742 7.46 7.59 -10.44
C SER A 742 8.90 7.85 -10.02
N ASP A 743 9.06 8.58 -8.91
CA ASP A 743 10.37 8.90 -8.32
C ASP A 743 11.15 7.65 -7.86
N ASP A 744 10.50 6.47 -7.82
CA ASP A 744 10.99 5.28 -7.13
C ASP A 744 11.02 3.98 -7.95
N ARG A 745 10.37 3.89 -9.12
CA ARG A 745 10.26 2.62 -9.89
C ARG A 745 10.05 2.83 -11.38
N ASP A 746 10.56 1.90 -12.18
CA ASP A 746 10.33 1.82 -13.64
C ASP A 746 9.52 0.57 -14.02
N VAL A 747 9.71 -0.55 -13.31
CA VAL A 747 8.97 -1.81 -13.52
C VAL A 747 8.62 -2.41 -12.16
N SER A 748 7.38 -2.85 -11.96
CA SER A 748 6.92 -3.50 -10.73
C SER A 748 6.45 -4.91 -11.03
N VAL A 749 6.90 -5.89 -10.26
CA VAL A 749 6.50 -7.29 -10.43
C VAL A 749 5.63 -7.71 -9.24
N PHE A 750 4.43 -8.21 -9.52
CA PHE A 750 3.48 -8.57 -8.47
C PHE A 750 3.91 -9.86 -7.73
N VAL A 751 4.12 -9.75 -6.43
CA VAL A 751 4.57 -10.82 -5.53
C VAL A 751 3.35 -11.50 -4.88
N GLY A 752 2.59 -12.24 -5.68
CA GLY A 752 1.28 -12.75 -5.25
C GLY A 752 0.41 -11.60 -4.72
N ARG A 753 -0.57 -11.86 -3.84
CA ARG A 753 -1.50 -10.82 -3.34
C ARG A 753 -0.90 -9.75 -2.41
N TRP A 754 0.40 -9.83 -2.12
CA TRP A 754 0.94 -9.27 -0.87
C TRP A 754 1.80 -8.04 -1.11
N ALA A 755 2.64 -8.04 -2.13
CA ALA A 755 3.56 -6.94 -2.39
C ALA A 755 3.85 -6.79 -3.89
N TRP A 756 4.43 -5.64 -4.24
CA TRP A 756 5.10 -5.38 -5.49
C TRP A 756 6.60 -5.42 -5.25
N LEU A 757 7.34 -6.06 -6.15
CA LEU A 757 8.78 -5.94 -6.23
C LEU A 757 9.10 -4.90 -7.28
N ASP A 758 9.43 -3.70 -6.83
CA ASP A 758 9.67 -2.55 -7.68
C ASP A 758 11.15 -2.51 -8.08
N ILE A 759 11.38 -2.29 -9.37
CA ILE A 759 12.68 -2.28 -10.04
C ILE A 759 12.86 -0.89 -10.63
N ARG A 760 14.06 -0.34 -10.50
CA ARG A 760 14.47 0.90 -11.18
C ARG A 760 15.82 0.70 -11.84
N ALA A 761 15.95 1.07 -13.10
CA ALA A 761 17.17 0.98 -13.89
C ALA A 761 17.71 2.37 -14.24
N LEU A 762 19.03 2.50 -14.25
CA LEU A 762 19.76 3.67 -14.69
C LEU A 762 20.94 3.21 -15.54
N VAL A 763 21.09 3.78 -16.74
CA VAL A 763 22.32 3.64 -17.53
C VAL A 763 23.08 4.96 -17.47
N GLU A 764 24.29 4.93 -16.92
CA GLU A 764 25.21 6.08 -16.88
C GLU A 764 26.14 6.06 -18.10
N ASP A 765 26.34 7.22 -18.73
CA ASP A 765 27.31 7.39 -19.82
C ASP A 765 28.70 7.69 -19.24
N HIS A 766 29.69 6.88 -19.61
CA HIS A 766 31.09 7.01 -19.19
C HIS A 766 32.02 7.38 -20.36
N GLY A 767 31.46 7.83 -21.48
CA GLY A 767 32.20 8.30 -22.66
C GLY A 767 32.73 7.18 -23.56
N SER A 768 33.04 7.51 -24.82
CA SER A 768 33.55 6.55 -25.84
C SER A 768 32.63 5.34 -26.07
N GLY A 769 31.32 5.51 -25.88
CA GLY A 769 30.35 4.42 -25.99
C GLY A 769 30.30 3.49 -24.78
N LYS A 770 30.99 3.78 -23.67
CA LYS A 770 30.96 2.94 -22.46
C LYS A 770 29.78 3.33 -21.56
N GLY A 771 29.24 2.35 -20.84
CA GLY A 771 28.12 2.59 -19.94
C GLY A 771 28.13 1.72 -18.69
N LEU A 772 27.49 2.23 -17.63
CA LEU A 772 27.24 1.50 -16.38
C LEU A 772 25.73 1.37 -16.16
N LEU A 773 25.21 0.15 -16.19
CA LEU A 773 23.83 -0.15 -15.82
C LEU A 773 23.74 -0.42 -14.31
N ARG A 774 22.89 0.33 -13.62
CA ARG A 774 22.54 0.16 -12.21
C ARG A 774 21.08 -0.20 -12.09
N VAL A 775 20.78 -1.32 -11.45
CA VAL A 775 19.40 -1.79 -11.23
C VAL A 775 19.16 -1.89 -9.74
N SER A 776 18.28 -1.03 -9.22
CA SER A 776 17.83 -1.10 -7.83
C SER A 776 16.52 -1.87 -7.72
N THR A 777 16.34 -2.56 -6.59
CA THR A 777 15.15 -3.35 -6.29
C THR A 777 14.72 -3.08 -4.86
N HIS A 778 13.42 -2.85 -4.66
CA HIS A 778 12.81 -2.68 -3.35
C HIS A 778 11.41 -3.31 -3.30
N LEU A 779 10.91 -3.62 -2.10
CA LEU A 779 9.62 -4.28 -1.91
C LEU A 779 8.58 -3.27 -1.39
N ARG A 780 7.48 -3.10 -2.13
CA ARG A 780 6.36 -2.24 -1.76
C ARG A 780 5.13 -3.09 -1.42
N PRO A 781 4.68 -3.16 -0.15
CA PRO A 781 3.51 -3.93 0.21
C PRO A 781 2.24 -3.37 -0.47
N THR A 782 1.37 -4.26 -0.92
CA THR A 782 0.05 -3.89 -1.47
C THR A 782 -0.89 -3.52 -0.32
N SER A 783 -2.02 -2.88 -0.62
CA SER A 783 -3.05 -2.63 0.40
C SER A 783 -3.57 -3.92 1.02
N PHE A 784 -3.73 -4.99 0.24
CA PHE A 784 -4.07 -6.30 0.76
C PHE A 784 -2.95 -6.85 1.64
N GLY A 785 -1.69 -6.69 1.28
CA GLY A 785 -0.54 -7.07 2.09
C GLY A 785 -0.49 -6.35 3.44
N VAL A 786 -0.76 -5.04 3.47
CA VAL A 786 -0.82 -4.25 4.70
C VAL A 786 -2.00 -4.69 5.57
N VAL A 787 -3.21 -4.76 5.01
CA VAL A 787 -4.42 -5.16 5.75
C VAL A 787 -4.33 -6.60 6.22
N SER A 788 -3.77 -7.49 5.41
CA SER A 788 -3.59 -8.89 5.78
C SER A 788 -2.48 -9.03 6.81
N ALA A 789 -1.40 -8.26 6.76
CA ALA A 789 -0.41 -8.25 7.83
C ALA A 789 -1.00 -7.76 9.17
N LEU A 790 -1.80 -6.70 9.14
CA LEU A 790 -2.55 -6.22 10.31
C LEU A 790 -3.61 -7.23 10.77
N GLY A 791 -4.29 -7.90 9.83
CA GLY A 791 -5.32 -8.92 10.09
C GLY A 791 -4.75 -10.25 10.56
N LEU A 792 -3.55 -10.62 10.13
CA LEU A 792 -2.78 -11.77 10.63
C LEU A 792 -2.22 -11.44 12.02
N GLY A 793 -1.77 -10.20 12.24
CA GLY A 793 -1.45 -9.69 13.58
C GLY A 793 -2.64 -9.72 14.52
N ALA A 794 -3.78 -9.18 14.09
CA ALA A 794 -5.03 -9.23 14.82
C ALA A 794 -5.55 -10.66 14.95
N GLY A 795 -5.33 -11.53 13.97
CA GLY A 795 -5.66 -12.95 13.99
C GLY A 795 -4.83 -13.72 15.01
N LEU A 796 -3.54 -13.41 15.14
CA LEU A 796 -2.68 -13.92 16.21
C LEU A 796 -3.12 -13.39 17.58
N LEU A 797 -3.52 -12.11 17.67
CA LEU A 797 -4.05 -11.49 18.90
C LEU A 797 -5.44 -12.03 19.28
N VAL A 798 -6.32 -12.31 18.30
CA VAL A 798 -7.64 -12.92 18.50
C VAL A 798 -7.49 -14.41 18.74
N ALA A 799 -6.53 -15.11 18.14
CA ALA A 799 -6.18 -16.49 18.49
C ALA A 799 -5.71 -16.59 19.94
N ALA A 800 -4.86 -15.65 20.36
CA ALA A 800 -4.45 -15.50 21.75
C ALA A 800 -5.63 -15.14 22.66
N GLY A 801 -6.49 -14.20 22.26
CA GLY A 801 -7.65 -13.76 23.03
C GLY A 801 -8.80 -14.78 23.09
N SER A 802 -9.07 -15.53 22.04
CA SER A 802 -10.12 -16.56 21.99
C SER A 802 -9.68 -17.88 22.64
N GLY A 803 -8.38 -18.19 22.57
CA GLY A 803 -7.77 -19.26 23.36
C GLY A 803 -7.81 -18.99 24.86
N VAL A 804 -7.57 -17.75 25.29
CA VAL A 804 -7.42 -17.39 26.72
C VAL A 804 -8.73 -16.87 27.36
N VAL A 805 -9.52 -16.05 26.68
CA VAL A 805 -10.70 -15.37 27.25
C VAL A 805 -12.02 -16.08 26.94
N LEU A 806 -12.14 -16.76 25.79
CA LEU A 806 -13.40 -17.35 25.31
C LEU A 806 -13.47 -18.89 25.44
N ARG A 807 -12.43 -19.53 26.01
CA ARG A 807 -12.32 -20.98 26.24
C ARG A 807 -12.40 -21.87 24.98
N TRP A 808 -11.93 -21.40 23.81
CA TRP A 808 -11.91 -22.17 22.55
C TRP A 808 -10.47 -22.46 22.06
N PRO A 809 -9.69 -23.31 22.75
CA PRO A 809 -8.25 -23.49 22.51
C PRO A 809 -7.91 -24.10 21.14
N LEU A 810 -8.74 -25.03 20.64
CA LEU A 810 -8.59 -25.60 19.30
C LEU A 810 -8.78 -24.56 18.19
N ALA A 811 -9.68 -23.59 18.38
CA ALA A 811 -9.90 -22.51 17.42
C ALA A 811 -8.73 -21.51 17.43
N GLY A 812 -8.19 -21.19 18.62
CA GLY A 812 -6.98 -20.37 18.76
C GLY A 812 -5.75 -21.01 18.11
N ALA A 813 -5.50 -22.30 18.39
CA ALA A 813 -4.38 -23.05 17.82
C ALA A 813 -4.46 -23.15 16.29
N LEU A 814 -5.64 -23.48 15.76
CA LEU A 814 -5.88 -23.57 14.32
C LEU A 814 -5.65 -22.21 13.65
N THR A 815 -6.12 -21.12 14.27
CA THR A 815 -5.94 -19.75 13.77
C THR A 815 -4.45 -19.34 13.79
N ALA A 816 -3.69 -19.70 14.82
CA ALA A 816 -2.25 -19.43 14.89
C ALA A 816 -1.44 -20.20 13.84
N VAL A 817 -1.70 -21.51 13.67
CA VAL A 817 -1.03 -22.35 12.66
C VAL A 817 -1.36 -21.87 11.25
N LEU A 818 -2.62 -21.57 10.95
CA LEU A 818 -3.02 -20.99 9.67
C LEU A 818 -2.32 -19.65 9.42
N THR A 819 -2.19 -18.81 10.44
CA THR A 819 -1.52 -17.52 10.33
C THR A 819 -0.01 -17.66 10.05
N LEU A 820 0.70 -18.53 10.77
CA LEU A 820 2.13 -18.80 10.53
C LEU A 820 2.38 -19.43 9.15
N ALA A 821 1.50 -20.34 8.70
CA ALA A 821 1.59 -20.92 7.37
C ALA A 821 1.43 -19.87 6.26
N ILE A 822 0.54 -18.89 6.45
CA ILE A 822 0.37 -17.77 5.52
C ILE A 822 1.64 -16.89 5.49
N ILE A 823 2.25 -16.59 6.64
CA ILE A 823 3.50 -15.81 6.73
C ILE A 823 4.67 -16.51 6.04
N ALA A 824 4.83 -17.83 6.25
CA ALA A 824 5.87 -18.60 5.58
C ALA A 824 5.65 -18.65 4.06
N LEU A 825 4.38 -18.79 3.62
CA LEU A 825 4.02 -18.79 2.22
C LEU A 825 4.30 -17.44 1.55
N THR A 826 4.01 -16.32 2.21
CA THR A 826 4.30 -14.98 1.67
C THR A 826 5.79 -14.73 1.56
N ALA A 827 6.58 -15.06 2.59
CA ALA A 827 8.04 -14.94 2.55
C ALA A 827 8.66 -15.79 1.43
N TRP A 828 8.20 -17.04 1.28
CA TRP A 828 8.62 -17.93 0.20
C TRP A 828 8.29 -17.37 -1.19
N ARG A 829 7.08 -16.82 -1.37
CA ARG A 829 6.67 -16.19 -2.62
C ARG A 829 7.51 -14.97 -2.97
N THR A 830 7.83 -14.14 -1.98
CA THR A 830 8.75 -12.99 -2.15
C THR A 830 10.13 -13.47 -2.59
N ALA A 831 10.71 -14.45 -1.90
CA ALA A 831 12.01 -15.01 -2.28
C ALA A 831 12.03 -15.58 -3.70
N GLN A 832 10.94 -16.26 -4.09
CA GLN A 832 10.79 -16.81 -5.43
C GLN A 832 10.70 -15.72 -6.51
N THR A 833 9.91 -14.66 -6.30
CA THR A 833 9.81 -13.55 -7.25
C THR A 833 11.12 -12.77 -7.34
N THR A 834 11.79 -12.52 -6.22
CA THR A 834 13.13 -11.91 -6.20
C THR A 834 14.15 -12.72 -7.01
N ALA A 835 14.12 -14.05 -6.88
CA ALA A 835 14.98 -14.94 -7.67
C ALA A 835 14.70 -14.82 -9.18
N ILE A 836 13.43 -14.77 -9.58
CA ILE A 836 13.04 -14.62 -10.99
C ILE A 836 13.53 -13.30 -11.55
N VAL A 837 13.26 -12.18 -10.86
CA VAL A 837 13.65 -10.83 -11.29
C VAL A 837 15.15 -10.71 -11.40
N ARG A 838 15.91 -11.18 -10.41
CA ARG A 838 17.37 -11.13 -10.45
C ARG A 838 17.95 -11.93 -11.63
N ARG A 839 17.38 -13.10 -11.92
CA ARG A 839 17.79 -13.91 -13.08
C ARG A 839 17.40 -13.26 -14.41
N ALA A 840 16.27 -12.55 -14.46
CA ALA A 840 15.86 -11.76 -15.61
C ALA A 840 16.87 -10.65 -15.92
N VAL A 841 17.17 -9.83 -14.91
CA VAL A 841 18.14 -8.72 -15.00
C VAL A 841 19.50 -9.24 -15.44
N ASN A 842 20.00 -10.31 -14.81
CA ASN A 842 21.27 -10.92 -15.21
C ASN A 842 21.25 -11.42 -16.66
N ARG A 843 20.16 -12.06 -17.12
CA ARG A 843 20.09 -12.54 -18.51
C ARG A 843 20.06 -11.41 -19.52
N VAL A 844 19.31 -10.35 -19.25
CA VAL A 844 19.21 -9.18 -20.14
C VAL A 844 20.55 -8.46 -20.23
N ALA A 845 21.20 -8.24 -19.08
CA ALA A 845 22.52 -7.61 -19.04
C ALA A 845 23.58 -8.48 -19.75
N LEU A 846 23.62 -9.79 -19.51
CA LEU A 846 24.56 -10.69 -20.19
C LEU A 846 24.30 -10.80 -21.70
N GLY A 847 23.03 -10.77 -22.13
CA GLY A 847 22.67 -10.77 -23.55
C GLY A 847 23.11 -9.51 -24.31
N GLN A 848 23.45 -8.44 -23.59
CA GLN A 848 24.02 -7.19 -24.10
C GLN A 848 25.55 -7.15 -23.94
N ASN A 849 26.21 -8.29 -23.68
CA ASN A 849 27.64 -8.41 -23.40
C ASN A 849 28.14 -7.57 -22.20
N MET A 850 27.25 -7.30 -21.22
CA MET A 850 27.65 -6.56 -20.02
C MET A 850 28.37 -7.48 -19.02
N VAL A 851 29.37 -6.93 -18.32
CA VAL A 851 30.13 -7.62 -17.27
C VAL A 851 29.51 -7.31 -15.90
N VAL A 852 29.20 -8.36 -15.13
CA VAL A 852 28.66 -8.24 -13.77
C VAL A 852 29.72 -7.64 -12.85
N MET A 853 29.38 -6.54 -12.15
CA MET A 853 30.22 -5.95 -11.11
C MET A 853 29.76 -6.40 -9.71
N ARG A 854 30.57 -6.15 -8.67
CA ARG A 854 30.17 -6.46 -7.28
C ARG A 854 28.90 -5.70 -6.91
N SER A 855 27.83 -6.44 -6.62
CA SER A 855 26.59 -5.95 -6.00
C SER A 855 26.85 -5.56 -4.54
N GLY A 856 26.28 -4.45 -4.07
CA GLY A 856 26.39 -3.99 -2.69
C GLY A 856 25.07 -3.39 -2.17
N PRO A 857 24.95 -3.12 -0.85
CA PRO A 857 23.86 -2.32 -0.33
C PRO A 857 23.93 -0.92 -0.96
N ALA A 858 22.84 -0.46 -1.56
CA ALA A 858 22.77 0.91 -2.04
C ALA A 858 22.67 1.86 -0.84
N SER A 859 23.51 2.90 -0.81
CA SER A 859 23.17 4.11 -0.07
C SER A 859 21.85 4.61 -0.64
N VAL A 860 20.81 4.66 0.20
CA VAL A 860 19.49 5.18 -0.19
C VAL A 860 19.74 6.53 -0.88
N PRO A 861 19.37 6.70 -2.16
CA PRO A 861 19.57 7.98 -2.82
C PRO A 861 18.86 9.05 -1.97
N LEU A 862 19.51 10.19 -1.80
CA LEU A 862 19.02 11.35 -1.06
C LEU A 862 17.75 11.88 -1.74
N ILE A 863 16.63 11.19 -1.56
CA ILE A 863 15.33 11.51 -2.16
C ILE A 863 14.30 11.58 -1.04
N VAL A 864 13.94 12.83 -0.74
CA VAL A 864 12.76 13.37 -0.03
C VAL A 864 12.27 12.61 1.23
N PRO A 865 12.12 13.28 2.39
CA PRO A 865 11.65 12.72 3.67
C PRO A 865 10.33 11.90 3.66
N SER A 866 9.54 11.95 2.58
CA SER A 866 8.25 11.25 2.47
C SER A 866 8.38 9.73 2.32
N LEU A 867 9.47 9.25 1.71
CA LEU A 867 9.73 7.82 1.46
C LEU A 867 9.98 7.04 2.77
N PHE A 868 10.85 7.59 3.63
CA PHE A 868 11.10 7.04 4.97
C PHE A 868 9.86 7.08 5.88
N ARG A 869 9.09 8.18 5.86
CA ARG A 869 7.89 8.30 6.72
C ARG A 869 6.76 7.35 6.36
N THR A 870 6.59 7.01 5.08
CA THR A 870 5.36 6.32 4.63
C THR A 870 5.57 4.82 4.44
N TYR A 871 6.75 4.38 3.95
CA TYR A 871 6.99 2.97 3.66
C TYR A 871 7.81 2.26 4.73
N ALA A 872 8.83 2.89 5.30
CA ALA A 872 9.59 2.29 6.41
C ALA A 872 8.74 2.14 7.68
N LEU A 873 7.86 3.11 7.97
CA LEU A 873 6.90 3.02 9.07
C LEU A 873 5.87 1.88 8.83
N ARG A 874 5.40 1.69 7.60
CA ARG A 874 4.47 0.60 7.25
C ARG A 874 5.13 -0.78 7.35
N SER A 875 6.38 -0.94 6.92
CA SER A 875 7.13 -2.20 7.03
C SER A 875 7.57 -2.50 8.47
N ALA A 876 7.96 -1.47 9.23
CA ALA A 876 8.29 -1.60 10.66
C ALA A 876 7.07 -1.99 11.51
N ILE A 877 5.90 -1.40 11.25
CA ILE A 877 4.64 -1.77 11.93
C ILE A 877 4.27 -3.23 11.64
N ILE A 878 4.43 -3.70 10.40
CA ILE A 878 4.17 -5.11 10.03
C ILE A 878 5.15 -6.05 10.73
N PHE A 879 6.45 -5.72 10.77
CA PHE A 879 7.47 -6.55 11.40
C PHE A 879 7.29 -6.63 12.92
N VAL A 880 6.99 -5.51 13.57
CA VAL A 880 6.69 -5.45 15.01
C VAL A 880 5.42 -6.22 15.35
N VAL A 881 4.35 -6.07 14.57
CA VAL A 881 3.09 -6.78 14.80
C VAL A 881 3.22 -8.30 14.56
N MET A 882 4.04 -8.74 13.60
CA MET A 882 4.32 -10.17 13.40
C MET A 882 5.20 -10.77 14.49
N ILE A 883 6.21 -10.04 14.98
CA ILE A 883 7.06 -10.50 16.09
C ILE A 883 6.27 -10.57 17.39
N VAL A 884 5.47 -9.54 17.69
CA VAL A 884 4.60 -9.52 18.86
C VAL A 884 3.51 -10.59 18.75
N GLY A 885 2.92 -10.79 17.58
CA GLY A 885 1.91 -11.83 17.35
C GLY A 885 2.48 -13.25 17.41
N ALA A 886 3.69 -13.49 16.88
CA ALA A 886 4.36 -14.79 16.96
C ALA A 886 4.78 -15.10 18.40
N GLY A 887 5.35 -14.12 19.12
CA GLY A 887 5.72 -14.27 20.53
C GLY A 887 4.52 -14.57 21.43
N VAL A 888 3.38 -13.90 21.21
CA VAL A 888 2.15 -14.08 21.99
C VAL A 888 1.40 -15.37 21.62
N GLY A 889 1.46 -15.83 20.36
CA GLY A 889 0.81 -17.05 19.89
C GLY A 889 1.45 -18.35 20.37
N THR A 890 2.78 -18.41 20.50
CA THR A 890 3.49 -19.57 21.08
C THR A 890 3.38 -19.64 22.60
N PHE A 891 3.19 -18.50 23.28
CA PHE A 891 3.09 -18.43 24.73
C PHE A 891 1.77 -19.01 25.27
N MET A 892 0.67 -18.85 24.53
CA MET A 892 -0.69 -19.18 25.01
C MET A 892 -1.17 -20.61 24.71
N LEU A 893 -0.41 -21.41 23.94
CA LEU A 893 -0.71 -22.82 23.67
C LEU A 893 -0.25 -23.77 24.78
N ARG A 894 0.55 -23.28 25.74
CA ARG A 894 1.21 -24.09 26.77
C ARG A 894 0.44 -24.11 28.11
N GLU A 895 -0.48 -23.17 28.34
CA GLU A 895 -1.23 -22.99 29.60
C GLU A 895 -2.58 -23.74 29.68
N ALA A 896 -2.60 -25.03 29.31
CA ALA A 896 -3.77 -25.86 29.54
C ALA A 896 -3.40 -27.18 30.22
N ALA A 897 -2.78 -27.11 31.42
CA ALA A 897 -3.07 -28.07 32.49
C ALA A 897 -2.36 -27.79 33.83
N THR A 898 -3.17 -27.65 34.88
CA THR A 898 -2.97 -28.09 36.28
C THR A 898 -1.70 -27.70 37.05
N VAL A 899 -1.84 -26.71 37.96
CA VAL A 899 -1.03 -26.48 39.17
C VAL A 899 -1.98 -26.19 40.34
N ALA A 900 -1.62 -26.64 41.55
CA ALA A 900 -2.54 -26.66 42.70
C ALA A 900 -2.52 -25.40 43.60
N PHE A 901 -1.47 -24.54 43.59
CA PHE A 901 -1.43 -23.25 44.34
C PHE A 901 -0.16 -22.42 44.00
N VAL A 902 -0.22 -21.07 44.10
CA VAL A 902 0.94 -20.14 43.88
C VAL A 902 0.98 -19.04 44.95
N ILE A 903 2.17 -18.71 45.47
CA ILE A 903 2.46 -17.63 46.41
C ILE A 903 3.29 -16.55 45.70
N GLY A 904 2.90 -15.27 45.76
CA GLY A 904 3.76 -14.15 45.34
C GLY A 904 3.51 -13.52 43.97
N ALA A 905 2.49 -13.94 43.22
CA ALA A 905 2.26 -13.39 41.89
C ALA A 905 1.91 -11.88 41.94
N GLN A 906 2.84 -10.99 41.55
CA GLN A 906 2.46 -9.66 41.08
C GLN A 906 1.41 -9.87 40.00
N ALA A 907 0.21 -9.30 40.17
CA ALA A 907 -1.05 -9.50 39.44
C ALA A 907 -0.99 -9.57 37.89
N LYS A 908 -0.21 -10.50 37.33
CA LYS A 908 0.10 -10.68 35.90
C LYS A 908 0.06 -12.15 35.45
N ARG A 909 -0.13 -13.11 36.36
CA ARG A 909 -0.47 -14.51 36.02
C ARG A 909 -1.84 -14.85 36.56
N ASN A 910 -2.74 -15.27 35.67
CA ASN A 910 -4.04 -15.83 36.03
C ASN A 910 -3.84 -17.30 36.39
N VAL A 911 -3.17 -17.55 37.52
CA VAL A 911 -2.98 -18.91 38.02
C VAL A 911 -4.36 -19.41 38.48
N GLY A 912 -4.90 -20.43 37.82
CA GLY A 912 -6.21 -21.02 38.10
C GLY A 912 -6.32 -21.78 39.43
N SER A 913 -5.56 -21.38 40.45
CA SER A 913 -5.50 -21.98 41.78
C SER A 913 -5.69 -20.89 42.85
N PRO A 914 -6.00 -21.22 44.11
CA PRO A 914 -5.98 -20.20 45.16
C PRO A 914 -4.59 -19.55 45.13
N THR A 915 -4.55 -18.22 45.13
CA THR A 915 -3.31 -17.45 45.00
C THR A 915 -3.23 -16.54 46.19
N VAL A 916 -2.13 -16.62 46.95
CA VAL A 916 -1.87 -15.65 48.02
C VAL A 916 -1.04 -14.52 47.42
N SER A 917 -1.70 -13.37 47.24
CA SER A 917 -1.08 -12.15 46.73
C SER A 917 -0.07 -11.62 47.76
N ALA A 918 1.21 -11.77 47.46
CA ALA A 918 2.33 -11.21 48.20
C ALA A 918 3.30 -10.57 47.22
N TRP A 919 4.03 -9.53 47.64
CA TRP A 919 5.06 -8.90 46.81
C TRP A 919 6.40 -9.53 47.16
N LEU A 920 6.76 -10.61 46.48
CA LEU A 920 8.07 -11.26 46.62
C LEU A 920 9.08 -10.63 45.64
N ASP A 921 10.36 -10.73 45.97
CA ASP A 921 11.48 -10.34 45.12
C ASP A 921 12.61 -11.37 45.24
N THR A 922 12.79 -12.15 44.16
CA THR A 922 13.80 -13.20 44.03
C THR A 922 13.72 -14.23 45.17
N PRO A 923 12.61 -15.00 45.28
CA PRO A 923 12.49 -16.03 46.31
C PRO A 923 13.62 -17.08 46.17
N GLY A 924 14.27 -17.36 47.29
CA GLY A 924 15.43 -18.24 47.43
C GLY A 924 15.07 -19.54 48.15
N GLY A 925 15.89 -19.91 49.15
CA GLY A 925 15.81 -21.18 49.90
C GLY A 925 14.39 -21.56 50.32
N LEU A 926 14.11 -22.86 50.32
CA LEU A 926 12.83 -23.45 50.73
C LEU A 926 13.05 -24.53 51.79
N ALA A 927 12.30 -24.49 52.89
CA ALA A 927 12.29 -25.54 53.91
C ALA A 927 10.86 -25.88 54.34
N VAL A 928 10.52 -27.17 54.30
CA VAL A 928 9.20 -27.67 54.73
C VAL A 928 9.33 -28.29 56.11
N ALA A 929 8.60 -27.75 57.09
CA ALA A 929 8.51 -28.29 58.43
C ALA A 929 7.76 -29.63 58.43
N GLN A 930 8.06 -30.52 59.40
CA GLN A 930 7.33 -31.79 59.55
C GLN A 930 5.82 -31.61 59.68
N ASN A 931 5.41 -30.45 60.20
CA ASN A 931 4.02 -30.13 60.43
C ASN A 931 3.31 -29.74 59.12
N GLY A 932 4.03 -29.38 58.06
CA GLY A 932 3.54 -28.97 56.74
C GLY A 932 3.64 -27.46 56.46
N ASP A 933 4.22 -26.68 57.36
CA ASP A 933 4.47 -25.25 57.14
C ASP A 933 5.71 -25.06 56.24
N LEU A 934 5.68 -24.07 55.36
CA LEU A 934 6.75 -23.76 54.41
C LEU A 934 7.45 -22.47 54.82
N TYR A 935 8.76 -22.55 55.06
CA TYR A 935 9.62 -21.39 55.25
C TYR A 935 10.37 -21.13 53.97
N PHE A 936 10.51 -19.86 53.59
CA PHE A 936 11.29 -19.49 52.42
C PHE A 936 11.93 -18.13 52.55
N ALA A 937 13.07 -17.96 51.89
CA ALA A 937 13.72 -16.66 51.80
C ALA A 937 13.08 -15.81 50.71
N ASP A 938 12.70 -14.59 51.06
CA ASP A 938 12.35 -13.54 50.12
C ASP A 938 13.59 -12.65 49.96
N SER A 939 14.55 -13.15 49.18
CA SER A 939 15.96 -12.80 49.32
C SER A 939 16.22 -11.31 49.12
N ASN A 940 15.74 -10.69 48.03
CA ASN A 940 15.96 -9.26 47.82
C ASN A 940 15.15 -8.36 48.76
N ASN A 941 14.10 -8.92 49.38
CA ASN A 941 13.37 -8.23 50.44
C ASN A 941 14.01 -8.41 51.83
N ASN A 942 15.14 -9.11 51.94
CA ASN A 942 15.93 -9.26 53.16
C ASN A 942 15.15 -9.89 54.34
N VAL A 943 14.25 -10.84 54.04
CA VAL A 943 13.41 -11.50 55.04
C VAL A 943 13.24 -12.99 54.78
N ILE A 944 12.90 -13.74 55.83
CA ILE A 944 12.38 -15.10 55.74
C ILE A 944 10.89 -15.08 56.08
N ASP A 945 10.09 -15.60 55.16
CA ASP A 945 8.65 -15.71 55.29
C ASP A 945 8.22 -17.14 55.62
N LEU A 946 7.14 -17.25 56.39
CA LEU A 946 6.45 -18.47 56.76
C LEU A 946 5.08 -18.48 56.07
N PHE A 947 4.85 -19.51 55.27
CA PHE A 947 3.55 -19.87 54.74
C PHE A 947 2.98 -21.06 55.54
N ASP A 948 1.96 -20.79 56.34
CA ASP A 948 1.43 -21.76 57.30
C ASP A 948 0.34 -22.68 56.69
N ARG A 949 -0.11 -23.67 57.47
CA ARG A 949 -1.18 -24.58 57.09
C ARG A 949 -2.57 -23.95 56.94
N ASN A 950 -2.77 -22.73 57.43
CA ASN A 950 -3.99 -21.96 57.25
C ASN A 950 -3.96 -21.13 55.96
N LEU A 951 -2.89 -21.24 55.16
CA LEU A 951 -2.63 -20.48 53.95
C LEU A 951 -2.34 -18.99 54.22
N GLU A 952 -1.79 -18.66 55.38
CA GLU A 952 -1.36 -17.32 55.73
C GLU A 952 0.15 -17.15 55.55
N LEU A 953 0.55 -15.98 55.04
CA LEU A 953 1.94 -15.59 54.85
C LEU A 953 2.36 -14.59 55.95
N THR A 954 3.42 -14.89 56.67
CA THR A 954 3.95 -14.05 57.75
C THR A 954 5.48 -13.96 57.71
N THR A 955 6.02 -12.75 57.83
CA THR A 955 7.47 -12.57 57.99
C THR A 955 7.90 -13.00 59.39
N VAL A 956 8.84 -13.94 59.46
CA VAL A 956 9.30 -14.54 60.73
C VAL A 956 10.74 -14.19 61.09
N VAL A 957 11.55 -13.75 60.11
CA VAL A 957 12.93 -13.29 60.33
C VAL A 957 13.21 -12.12 59.38
N GLY A 958 13.92 -11.10 59.86
CA GLY A 958 14.28 -9.92 59.08
C GLY A 958 13.26 -8.79 59.18
N ASN A 959 13.72 -7.57 58.91
CA ASN A 959 12.93 -6.33 59.02
C ASN A 959 12.83 -5.55 57.69
N LYS A 960 13.18 -6.18 56.56
CA LYS A 960 13.22 -5.60 55.21
C LYS A 960 14.26 -4.49 55.00
N THR A 961 15.19 -4.31 55.94
CA THR A 961 16.32 -3.40 55.80
C THR A 961 17.60 -4.21 55.62
N THR A 962 18.31 -3.97 54.50
CA THR A 962 19.59 -4.59 54.19
C THR A 962 20.64 -4.23 55.23
N GLY A 963 21.40 -5.23 55.70
CA GLY A 963 22.54 -5.07 56.61
C GLY A 963 22.61 -6.20 57.64
N PHE A 964 23.44 -6.04 58.67
CA PHE A 964 23.60 -7.02 59.75
C PHE A 964 23.29 -6.39 61.11
N SER A 965 22.30 -6.94 61.82
CA SER A 965 22.05 -6.62 63.23
C SER A 965 21.16 -7.68 63.90
N GLY A 966 20.86 -7.49 65.19
CA GLY A 966 19.80 -8.22 65.89
C GLY A 966 20.22 -9.50 66.63
N ASP A 967 21.51 -9.83 66.68
CA ASP A 967 21.98 -11.01 67.45
C ASP A 967 21.55 -10.94 68.92
N ASN A 968 21.02 -12.07 69.42
CA ASN A 968 20.40 -12.24 70.72
C ASN A 968 19.11 -11.41 70.94
N GLY A 969 18.58 -10.77 69.90
CA GLY A 969 17.31 -10.04 69.90
C GLY A 969 16.20 -10.74 69.10
N PRO A 970 15.01 -10.12 69.00
CA PRO A 970 13.90 -10.68 68.24
C PRO A 970 14.22 -10.83 66.75
N ALA A 971 13.98 -12.02 66.19
CA ALA A 971 14.29 -12.37 64.80
C ALA A 971 13.64 -11.45 63.77
N THR A 972 12.43 -10.94 64.04
CA THR A 972 11.69 -10.01 63.16
C THR A 972 12.24 -8.58 63.16
N GLN A 973 13.20 -8.26 64.04
CA GLN A 973 13.85 -6.95 64.09
C GLN A 973 15.26 -6.97 63.52
N ALA A 974 15.84 -8.14 63.27
CA ALA A 974 17.17 -8.27 62.69
C ALA A 974 17.22 -7.71 61.27
N GLN A 975 18.36 -7.14 60.91
CA GLN A 975 18.70 -6.85 59.52
C GLN A 975 19.41 -8.08 58.94
N LEU A 976 19.02 -8.44 57.73
CA LEU A 976 19.63 -9.48 56.90
C LEU A 976 20.11 -8.82 55.60
N ASP A 977 21.04 -9.47 54.90
CA ASP A 977 21.45 -9.05 53.56
C ASP A 977 21.34 -10.22 52.60
N THR A 978 20.31 -10.15 51.75
CA THR A 978 20.01 -11.13 50.72
C THR A 978 20.09 -12.57 51.23
N PRO A 979 19.31 -12.95 52.26
CA PRO A 979 19.31 -14.32 52.77
C PRO A 979 18.80 -15.26 51.69
N ASP A 980 19.40 -16.44 51.53
CA ASP A 980 18.98 -17.42 50.52
C ASP A 980 18.59 -18.74 51.18
N GLY A 981 19.54 -19.56 51.57
CA GLY A 981 19.29 -20.87 52.17
C GLY A 981 18.50 -20.84 53.47
N VAL A 982 17.52 -21.73 53.62
CA VAL A 982 16.83 -21.98 54.89
C VAL A 982 16.72 -23.47 55.17
N ALA A 983 16.82 -23.87 56.44
CA ALA A 983 16.63 -25.23 56.90
C ALA A 983 15.97 -25.25 58.28
N ILE A 984 15.33 -26.36 58.63
CA ILE A 984 14.75 -26.55 59.96
C ILE A 984 15.57 -27.60 60.69
N ALA A 985 16.16 -27.20 61.82
CA ALA A 985 16.93 -28.08 62.69
C ALA A 985 16.02 -29.11 63.40
N PRO A 986 16.57 -30.23 63.91
CA PRO A 986 15.77 -31.29 64.53
C PRO A 986 14.95 -30.85 65.77
N ASP A 987 15.43 -29.84 66.48
CA ASP A 987 14.72 -29.17 67.60
C ASP A 987 13.60 -28.23 67.13
N GLY A 988 13.51 -27.97 65.82
CA GLY A 988 12.53 -27.11 65.18
C GLY A 988 12.99 -25.68 64.97
N ASP A 989 14.23 -25.34 65.31
CA ASP A 989 14.80 -24.02 65.06
C ASP A 989 15.01 -23.78 63.57
N LEU A 990 14.88 -22.52 63.16
CA LEU A 990 15.09 -22.11 61.76
C LEU A 990 16.54 -21.69 61.57
N ILE A 991 17.24 -22.36 60.67
CA ILE A 991 18.60 -22.03 60.23
C ILE A 991 18.51 -21.22 58.94
N VAL A 992 19.22 -20.11 58.89
CA VAL A 992 19.17 -19.14 57.78
C VAL A 992 20.58 -18.85 57.31
N ALA A 993 20.82 -19.00 56.01
CA ALA A 993 22.02 -18.50 55.35
C ALA A 993 21.81 -17.01 55.04
N ASP A 994 22.45 -16.15 55.82
CA ASP A 994 22.42 -14.70 55.66
C ASP A 994 23.55 -14.32 54.70
N SER A 995 23.29 -14.63 53.42
CA SER A 995 24.34 -14.89 52.43
C SER A 995 25.29 -13.72 52.22
N HIS A 996 24.81 -12.49 52.04
CA HIS A 996 25.70 -11.34 51.81
C HIS A 996 26.25 -10.72 53.11
N ASN A 997 25.80 -11.20 54.26
CA ASN A 997 26.44 -10.94 55.54
C ASN A 997 27.50 -12.00 55.91
N ASP A 998 27.79 -12.95 55.01
CA ASP A 998 28.77 -14.03 55.17
C ASP A 998 28.57 -14.84 56.46
N ARG A 999 27.31 -15.11 56.82
CA ARG A 999 26.92 -15.74 58.09
C ARG A 999 25.84 -16.79 57.93
N VAL A 1000 25.80 -17.73 58.88
CA VAL A 1000 24.67 -18.61 59.13
C VAL A 1000 24.08 -18.26 60.49
N ARG A 1001 22.77 -18.00 60.50
CA ARG A 1001 21.99 -17.56 61.66
C ARG A 1001 21.03 -18.67 62.09
N ARG A 1002 20.73 -18.75 63.38
CA ARG A 1002 19.76 -19.66 63.97
C ARG A 1002 18.70 -18.86 64.71
N VAL A 1003 17.44 -19.19 64.47
CA VAL A 1003 16.28 -18.61 65.14
C VAL A 1003 15.62 -19.66 66.01
N ASP A 1004 15.64 -19.41 67.32
CA ASP A 1004 15.00 -20.26 68.31
C ASP A 1004 13.48 -20.24 68.09
N ARG A 1005 12.89 -21.42 67.96
CA ARG A 1005 11.46 -21.57 67.60
C ARG A 1005 10.52 -21.03 68.68
N VAL A 1006 10.91 -21.11 69.95
CA VAL A 1006 10.06 -20.78 71.10
C VAL A 1006 10.13 -19.29 71.43
N THR A 1007 11.34 -18.81 71.65
CA THR A 1007 11.66 -17.43 72.05
C THR A 1007 11.69 -16.46 70.87
N ARG A 1008 11.83 -16.97 69.64
CA ARG A 1008 12.00 -16.18 68.40
C ARG A 1008 13.23 -15.27 68.43
N VAL A 1009 14.26 -15.67 69.16
CA VAL A 1009 15.55 -14.97 69.22
C VAL A 1009 16.46 -15.47 68.08
N ILE A 1010 17.13 -14.54 67.38
CA ILE A 1010 18.11 -14.86 66.35
C ILE A 1010 19.54 -14.78 66.89
N THR A 1011 20.40 -15.71 66.49
CA THR A 1011 21.81 -15.78 66.89
C THR A 1011 22.69 -16.18 65.70
N THR A 1012 23.91 -15.68 65.62
CA THR A 1012 24.91 -16.16 64.64
C THR A 1012 25.52 -17.48 65.14
N ILE A 1013 25.50 -18.52 64.29
CA ILE A 1013 26.05 -19.85 64.61
C ILE A 1013 27.25 -20.23 63.74
N ALA A 1014 27.43 -19.58 62.59
CA ALA A 1014 28.67 -19.66 61.83
C ALA A 1014 28.92 -18.39 61.02
N GLY A 1015 30.18 -18.13 60.68
CA GLY A 1015 30.60 -16.94 59.95
C GLY A 1015 31.01 -15.81 60.88
N SER A 1016 32.25 -15.33 60.73
CA SER A 1016 32.74 -14.10 61.37
C SER A 1016 32.15 -12.84 60.73
N GLY A 1017 31.69 -12.96 59.47
CA GLY A 1017 31.30 -11.88 58.57
C GLY A 1017 32.44 -11.27 57.77
N GLU A 1018 33.65 -11.81 57.90
CA GLU A 1018 34.73 -11.57 56.94
C GLU A 1018 34.55 -12.54 55.77
N ASN A 1019 34.65 -12.02 54.54
CA ASN A 1019 34.49 -12.83 53.34
C ASN A 1019 35.77 -13.62 53.04
N GLY A 1020 35.65 -14.94 52.89
CA GLY A 1020 36.75 -15.80 52.45
C GLY A 1020 36.84 -17.11 53.25
N TYR A 1021 37.99 -17.77 53.17
CA TYR A 1021 38.27 -19.03 53.88
C TYR A 1021 39.56 -18.88 54.69
N ASP A 1022 39.49 -19.19 55.97
CA ASP A 1022 40.58 -19.01 56.94
C ASP A 1022 40.82 -20.27 57.79
N GLY A 1023 40.56 -21.45 57.19
CA GLY A 1023 40.82 -22.76 57.76
C GLY A 1023 39.58 -23.49 58.30
N ASP A 1024 39.80 -24.75 58.70
CA ASP A 1024 38.83 -25.66 59.32
C ASP A 1024 39.22 -25.98 60.77
N ASP A 1025 38.45 -26.84 61.44
CA ASP A 1025 38.69 -27.39 62.78
C ASP A 1025 38.71 -26.34 63.90
N LYS A 1026 37.87 -25.31 63.78
CA LYS A 1026 37.74 -24.22 64.74
C LYS A 1026 36.27 -23.85 64.98
N PRO A 1027 35.96 -23.06 66.03
CA PRO A 1027 34.58 -22.65 66.31
C PRO A 1027 33.91 -22.03 65.08
N ALA A 1028 32.72 -22.51 64.73
CA ALA A 1028 32.05 -22.13 63.49
C ALA A 1028 31.77 -20.61 63.41
N THR A 1029 31.53 -19.96 64.54
CA THR A 1029 31.33 -18.50 64.65
C THR A 1029 32.57 -17.67 64.36
N GLU A 1030 33.77 -18.26 64.41
CA GLU A 1030 35.04 -17.59 64.14
C GLU A 1030 35.53 -17.81 62.70
N ALA A 1031 34.93 -18.74 61.96
CA ALA A 1031 35.35 -19.04 60.60
C ALA A 1031 34.82 -18.02 59.59
N ALA A 1032 35.66 -17.67 58.62
CA ALA A 1032 35.25 -16.93 57.45
C ALA A 1032 34.42 -17.86 56.53
N LEU A 1033 33.33 -17.31 56.02
CA LEU A 1033 32.48 -17.87 54.98
C LEU A 1033 32.46 -16.89 53.82
N ASN A 1034 32.03 -17.31 52.64
CA ASN A 1034 31.94 -16.43 51.48
C ASN A 1034 30.67 -16.73 50.68
N THR A 1035 29.66 -15.88 50.91
CA THR A 1035 28.31 -15.99 50.37
C THR A 1035 27.72 -17.39 50.57
N PRO A 1036 27.51 -17.84 51.82
CA PRO A 1036 26.88 -19.12 52.08
C PRO A 1036 25.47 -19.11 51.50
N ASN A 1037 25.19 -19.96 50.51
CA ASN A 1037 23.98 -19.86 49.71
C ASN A 1037 22.90 -20.88 50.15
N ALA A 1038 23.31 -22.03 50.68
CA ALA A 1038 22.39 -23.04 51.20
C ALA A 1038 22.85 -23.59 52.54
N VAL A 1039 21.87 -24.03 53.34
CA VAL A 1039 22.07 -24.74 54.60
C VAL A 1039 21.20 -25.99 54.63
N TRP A 1040 21.71 -27.07 55.24
CA TRP A 1040 20.95 -28.29 55.45
C TRP A 1040 21.23 -28.85 56.86
N ALA A 1041 20.18 -28.93 57.68
CA ALA A 1041 20.28 -29.51 59.02
C ALA A 1041 19.89 -30.99 58.99
N THR A 1042 20.74 -31.83 59.55
CA THR A 1042 20.52 -33.28 59.60
C THR A 1042 19.91 -33.71 60.95
N PRO A 1043 19.27 -34.89 61.05
CA PRO A 1043 18.59 -35.32 62.27
C PRO A 1043 19.45 -35.43 63.53
N ASN A 1044 20.77 -35.59 63.40
CA ASN A 1044 21.69 -35.61 64.54
C ASN A 1044 22.02 -34.20 65.05
N GLY A 1045 21.73 -33.15 64.28
CA GLY A 1045 22.00 -31.75 64.61
C GLY A 1045 23.09 -31.10 63.76
N ASP A 1046 23.81 -31.87 62.93
CA ASP A 1046 24.86 -31.32 62.07
C ASP A 1046 24.28 -30.41 61.00
N ILE A 1047 24.97 -29.30 60.71
CA ILE A 1047 24.53 -28.30 59.73
C ILE A 1047 25.55 -28.22 58.59
N TYR A 1048 25.12 -28.58 57.39
CA TYR A 1048 25.91 -28.48 56.18
C TYR A 1048 25.64 -27.13 55.51
N ILE A 1049 26.70 -26.52 54.95
CA ILE A 1049 26.66 -25.20 54.34
C ILE A 1049 27.26 -25.29 52.95
N ALA A 1050 26.53 -24.80 51.93
CA ALA A 1050 27.11 -24.52 50.63
C ALA A 1050 27.82 -23.16 50.69
N ASP A 1051 29.12 -23.19 50.94
CA ASP A 1051 30.01 -22.03 51.06
C ASP A 1051 30.47 -21.62 49.64
N THR A 1052 29.53 -21.03 48.90
CA THR A 1052 29.49 -21.02 47.44
C THR A 1052 30.72 -20.36 46.81
N PHE A 1053 31.13 -19.18 47.29
CA PHE A 1053 32.30 -18.49 46.74
C PHE A 1053 33.62 -18.93 47.35
N ASN A 1054 33.60 -19.74 48.40
CA ASN A 1054 34.76 -20.52 48.82
C ASN A 1054 34.85 -21.87 48.11
N HIS A 1055 33.90 -22.20 47.21
CA HIS A 1055 33.86 -23.42 46.42
C HIS A 1055 33.93 -24.71 47.26
N ARG A 1056 33.29 -24.68 48.43
CA ARG A 1056 33.31 -25.76 49.41
C ARG A 1056 31.92 -26.08 49.92
N ILE A 1057 31.73 -27.32 50.35
CA ILE A 1057 30.68 -27.69 51.29
C ILE A 1057 31.32 -27.80 52.67
N ARG A 1058 30.78 -27.05 53.63
CA ARG A 1058 31.25 -27.00 55.02
C ARG A 1058 30.24 -27.70 55.93
N LEU A 1059 30.69 -28.17 57.08
CA LEU A 1059 29.91 -28.86 58.09
C LEU A 1059 30.18 -28.21 59.44
N ILE A 1060 29.13 -27.78 60.15
CA ILE A 1060 29.17 -27.50 61.58
C ILE A 1060 28.85 -28.79 62.31
N ASP A 1061 29.82 -29.33 63.04
CA ASP A 1061 29.63 -30.47 63.92
C ASP A 1061 28.85 -30.03 65.17
N HIS A 1062 27.69 -30.64 65.39
CA HIS A 1062 26.79 -30.23 66.47
C HIS A 1062 27.29 -30.55 67.88
N VAL A 1063 28.25 -31.48 68.02
CA VAL A 1063 28.80 -31.92 69.31
C VAL A 1063 29.89 -30.95 69.76
N THR A 1064 30.78 -30.60 68.84
CA THR A 1064 31.98 -29.79 69.10
C THR A 1064 31.75 -28.30 68.83
N GLY A 1065 30.78 -27.95 67.97
CA GLY A 1065 30.56 -26.60 67.47
C GLY A 1065 31.62 -26.13 66.46
N PHE A 1066 32.47 -27.04 65.97
CA PHE A 1066 33.53 -26.72 65.03
C PHE A 1066 33.05 -26.85 63.58
N ILE A 1067 33.69 -26.08 62.69
CA ILE A 1067 33.41 -26.13 61.25
C ILE A 1067 34.52 -26.88 60.49
N HIS A 1068 34.12 -27.72 59.54
CA HIS A 1068 35.01 -28.57 58.73
C HIS A 1068 34.63 -28.53 57.25
N THR A 1069 35.59 -28.71 56.34
CA THR A 1069 35.31 -28.91 54.91
C THR A 1069 35.03 -30.38 54.63
N VAL A 1070 33.88 -30.68 54.01
CA VAL A 1070 33.47 -32.06 53.67
C VAL A 1070 33.54 -32.35 52.17
N ALA A 1071 33.53 -31.33 51.34
CA ALA A 1071 33.77 -31.45 49.89
C ALA A 1071 34.27 -30.12 49.31
N GLY A 1072 35.08 -30.20 48.25
CA GLY A 1072 35.68 -29.01 47.61
C GLY A 1072 37.08 -28.72 48.11
N ASP A 1073 37.99 -28.43 47.18
CA ASP A 1073 39.36 -27.99 47.47
C ASP A 1073 39.45 -26.46 47.64
N GLY A 1074 38.46 -25.74 47.10
CA GLY A 1074 38.31 -24.30 47.16
C GLY A 1074 38.88 -23.52 45.99
N GLU A 1075 39.34 -24.20 44.94
CA GLU A 1075 39.84 -23.55 43.74
C GLU A 1075 38.69 -23.27 42.76
N PRO A 1076 38.56 -22.04 42.21
CA PRO A 1076 37.54 -21.72 41.21
C PRO A 1076 37.77 -22.47 39.89
N GLY A 1077 36.88 -23.41 39.57
CA GLY A 1077 36.50 -23.89 38.22
C GLY A 1077 37.58 -24.02 37.14
N GLY A 1078 38.22 -25.19 37.03
CA GLY A 1078 39.03 -25.61 35.88
C GLY A 1078 38.31 -26.65 35.00
N THR A 1079 38.67 -26.75 33.70
CA THR A 1079 38.10 -27.77 32.77
C THR A 1079 38.73 -29.16 32.91
N GLY A 1080 39.55 -29.37 33.93
CA GLY A 1080 40.24 -30.63 34.21
C GLY A 1080 39.35 -31.70 34.85
N PRO A 1081 39.92 -32.85 35.24
CA PRO A 1081 39.18 -33.89 35.96
C PRO A 1081 38.63 -33.36 37.29
N LEU A 1082 37.30 -33.43 37.49
CA LEU A 1082 36.63 -32.87 38.69
C LEU A 1082 36.81 -33.70 39.97
N GLY A 1083 37.67 -34.73 39.96
CA GLY A 1083 37.92 -35.61 41.11
C GLY A 1083 36.92 -36.76 41.30
N ASP A 1084 36.09 -37.09 40.30
CA ASP A 1084 35.16 -38.24 40.40
C ASP A 1084 35.93 -39.54 40.69
N GLY A 1085 35.48 -40.26 41.72
CA GLY A 1085 36.12 -41.49 42.22
C GLY A 1085 37.24 -41.25 43.25
N GLY A 1086 37.59 -40.00 43.55
CA GLY A 1086 38.57 -39.62 44.58
C GLY A 1086 37.95 -39.04 45.86
N PRO A 1087 38.78 -38.66 46.86
CA PRO A 1087 38.32 -38.04 48.10
C PRO A 1087 37.55 -36.73 47.86
N ALA A 1088 36.43 -36.55 48.53
CA ALA A 1088 35.54 -35.40 48.34
C ALA A 1088 36.20 -34.04 48.64
N THR A 1089 37.11 -33.97 49.63
CA THR A 1089 37.84 -32.76 50.00
C THR A 1089 38.93 -32.36 49.00
N SER A 1090 39.28 -33.23 48.06
CA SER A 1090 40.20 -32.93 46.95
C SER A 1090 39.49 -32.70 45.63
N ALA A 1091 38.15 -32.67 45.62
CA ALA A 1091 37.36 -32.50 44.42
C ALA A 1091 37.24 -31.02 44.05
N HIS A 1092 37.36 -30.72 42.75
CA HIS A 1092 37.07 -29.37 42.24
C HIS A 1092 35.55 -29.17 42.17
N LEU A 1093 35.03 -28.32 43.05
CA LEU A 1093 33.66 -27.80 42.98
C LEU A 1093 33.71 -26.38 42.42
N PHE A 1094 32.66 -25.92 41.75
CA PHE A 1094 32.62 -24.56 41.24
C PHE A 1094 31.27 -23.92 41.51
N MET A 1095 31.31 -23.01 42.49
CA MET A 1095 30.15 -22.33 43.04
C MET A 1095 29.03 -23.32 43.41
N PRO A 1096 29.29 -24.26 44.35
CA PRO A 1096 28.24 -25.16 44.81
C PRO A 1096 27.11 -24.31 45.40
N SER A 1097 25.93 -24.41 44.82
CA SER A 1097 24.80 -23.54 45.17
C SER A 1097 23.89 -24.18 46.19
N ASP A 1098 23.88 -25.51 46.31
CA ASP A 1098 23.00 -26.24 47.23
C ASP A 1098 23.64 -27.53 47.77
N VAL A 1099 23.16 -27.97 48.94
CA VAL A 1099 23.55 -29.21 49.59
C VAL A 1099 22.35 -29.88 50.24
N ALA A 1100 22.23 -31.19 50.08
CA ALA A 1100 21.20 -31.99 50.75
C ALA A 1100 21.79 -33.32 51.22
N VAL A 1101 21.50 -33.71 52.46
CA VAL A 1101 22.02 -34.95 53.06
C VAL A 1101 20.90 -35.97 53.19
N ALA A 1102 21.12 -37.16 52.63
CA ALA A 1102 20.20 -38.28 52.73
C ALA A 1102 20.26 -38.95 54.13
N PRO A 1103 19.22 -39.69 54.55
CA PRO A 1103 19.20 -40.35 55.86
C PRO A 1103 20.31 -41.38 56.10
N ASN A 1104 20.92 -41.90 55.04
CA ASN A 1104 22.07 -42.80 55.11
C ASN A 1104 23.41 -42.04 55.26
N GLY A 1105 23.37 -40.71 55.32
CA GLY A 1105 24.53 -39.83 55.44
C GLY A 1105 25.10 -39.34 54.10
N ASP A 1106 24.62 -39.84 52.95
CA ASP A 1106 25.17 -39.43 51.65
C ASP A 1106 24.85 -37.96 51.38
N ILE A 1107 25.86 -37.22 50.90
CA ILE A 1107 25.75 -35.78 50.66
C ILE A 1107 25.59 -35.55 49.16
N TYR A 1108 24.53 -34.85 48.77
CA TYR A 1108 24.27 -34.43 47.39
C TYR A 1108 24.54 -32.94 47.26
N ILE A 1109 25.18 -32.55 46.17
CA ILE A 1109 25.69 -31.19 45.95
C ILE A 1109 25.26 -30.72 44.56
N ALA A 1110 24.66 -29.53 44.50
CA ALA A 1110 24.41 -28.83 43.25
C ALA A 1110 25.67 -28.04 42.85
N ASP A 1111 26.48 -28.62 41.97
CA ASP A 1111 27.73 -28.03 41.47
C ASP A 1111 27.41 -27.14 40.26
N MET A 1112 26.85 -25.97 40.57
CA MET A 1112 26.11 -25.11 39.64
C MET A 1112 26.91 -24.81 38.38
N HIS A 1113 28.12 -24.26 38.50
CA HIS A 1113 28.88 -23.83 37.33
C HIS A 1113 29.57 -24.98 36.59
N HIS A 1114 29.72 -26.15 37.21
CA HIS A 1114 30.09 -27.38 36.50
C HIS A 1114 28.90 -28.09 35.85
N ASN A 1115 27.67 -27.56 35.94
CA ASN A 1115 26.46 -28.15 35.35
C ASN A 1115 26.22 -29.62 35.78
N ARG A 1116 26.46 -29.92 37.06
CA ARG A 1116 26.41 -31.30 37.59
C ARG A 1116 25.76 -31.35 38.98
N ILE A 1117 25.19 -32.52 39.28
CA ILE A 1117 24.89 -32.93 40.66
C ILE A 1117 25.93 -33.95 41.07
N ARG A 1118 26.58 -33.70 42.21
CA ARG A 1118 27.63 -34.54 42.78
C ARG A 1118 27.09 -35.27 44.02
N LYS A 1119 27.62 -36.45 44.31
CA LYS A 1119 27.32 -37.24 45.50
C LYS A 1119 28.63 -37.58 46.22
N VAL A 1120 28.70 -37.30 47.51
CA VAL A 1120 29.70 -37.84 48.43
C VAL A 1120 29.10 -39.02 49.16
N ASP A 1121 29.76 -40.18 49.05
CA ASP A 1121 29.38 -41.38 49.79
C ASP A 1121 29.81 -41.25 51.26
N ALA A 1122 28.87 -41.44 52.17
CA ALA A 1122 29.10 -41.18 53.60
C ALA A 1122 30.13 -42.12 54.24
N ALA A 1123 30.24 -43.36 53.74
CA ALA A 1123 31.08 -44.39 54.33
C ALA A 1123 32.52 -44.32 53.78
N THR A 1124 32.67 -43.96 52.52
CA THR A 1124 33.98 -43.94 51.83
C THR A 1124 34.55 -42.54 51.65
N HIS A 1125 33.74 -41.49 51.84
CA HIS A 1125 34.09 -40.09 51.58
C HIS A 1125 34.53 -39.83 50.12
N ILE A 1126 34.09 -40.67 49.18
CA ILE A 1126 34.39 -40.56 47.75
C ILE A 1126 33.29 -39.73 47.07
N ILE A 1127 33.69 -38.78 46.21
CA ILE A 1127 32.77 -37.99 45.40
C ILE A 1127 32.56 -38.61 44.01
N THR A 1128 31.34 -38.54 43.49
CA THR A 1128 30.99 -38.98 42.12
C THR A 1128 29.94 -38.07 41.50
N THR A 1129 29.93 -37.94 40.17
CA THR A 1129 28.84 -37.28 39.43
C THR A 1129 27.64 -38.23 39.31
N VAL A 1130 26.47 -37.80 39.76
CA VAL A 1130 25.22 -38.58 39.69
C VAL A 1130 24.22 -38.05 38.66
N ALA A 1131 24.36 -36.79 38.27
CA ALA A 1131 23.58 -36.21 37.18
C ALA A 1131 24.33 -35.06 36.50
N GLY A 1132 24.09 -34.84 35.21
CA GLY A 1132 24.79 -33.82 34.42
C GLY A 1132 26.11 -34.34 33.82
N ASN A 1133 26.37 -33.99 32.57
CA ASN A 1133 27.61 -34.35 31.86
C ASN A 1133 28.64 -33.21 31.84
N GLY A 1134 28.30 -32.04 32.41
CA GLY A 1134 29.12 -30.83 32.42
C GLY A 1134 28.93 -29.90 31.21
N THR A 1135 28.15 -30.32 30.21
CA THR A 1135 27.77 -29.45 29.09
C THR A 1135 26.53 -28.66 29.47
N PHE A 1136 26.60 -27.34 29.30
CA PHE A 1136 25.45 -26.45 29.44
C PHE A 1136 24.38 -26.80 28.39
N GLY A 1137 23.19 -27.19 28.83
CA GLY A 1137 22.07 -27.51 27.93
C GLY A 1137 20.96 -28.30 28.62
N SER A 1138 19.95 -28.74 27.86
CA SER A 1138 18.74 -29.41 28.36
C SER A 1138 18.44 -30.77 27.71
N GLY A 1139 19.39 -31.39 27.00
CA GLY A 1139 19.20 -32.72 26.41
C GLY A 1139 19.40 -33.88 27.40
N GLY A 1140 18.91 -35.07 27.04
CA GLY A 1140 19.20 -36.34 27.73
C GLY A 1140 18.14 -36.83 28.73
N ASP A 1141 16.97 -36.18 28.78
CA ASP A 1141 15.81 -36.69 29.51
C ASP A 1141 15.41 -38.09 29.00
N ASP A 1142 14.86 -38.90 29.90
CA ASP A 1142 14.55 -40.34 29.74
C ASP A 1142 15.76 -41.26 29.49
N GLY A 1143 16.98 -40.72 29.50
CA GLY A 1143 18.25 -41.45 29.45
C GLY A 1143 19.01 -41.45 30.78
N PRO A 1144 20.23 -42.03 30.82
CA PRO A 1144 21.08 -42.02 32.01
C PRO A 1144 21.37 -40.58 32.48
N ALA A 1145 21.17 -40.31 33.76
CA ALA A 1145 21.27 -38.97 34.33
C ALA A 1145 22.67 -38.34 34.20
N THR A 1146 23.72 -39.17 34.24
CA THR A 1146 25.12 -38.75 34.03
C THR A 1146 25.43 -38.36 32.58
N SER A 1147 24.57 -38.74 31.63
CA SER A 1147 24.71 -38.34 30.21
C SER A 1147 23.87 -37.12 29.85
N ALA A 1148 22.92 -36.72 30.70
CA ALA A 1148 22.09 -35.54 30.47
C ALA A 1148 22.90 -34.25 30.61
N SER A 1149 22.61 -33.24 29.79
CA SER A 1149 23.12 -31.88 30.01
C SER A 1149 22.20 -31.14 30.98
N LEU A 1150 22.79 -30.35 31.87
CA LEU A 1150 22.10 -29.41 32.77
C LEU A 1150 22.63 -27.99 32.49
N ALA A 1151 21.94 -26.96 32.93
CA ALA A 1151 22.34 -25.58 32.79
C ALA A 1151 22.22 -24.85 34.13
N GLY A 1152 23.31 -24.88 34.91
CA GLY A 1152 23.37 -24.26 36.23
C GLY A 1152 22.37 -24.87 37.22
N PRO A 1153 22.47 -26.15 37.62
CA PRO A 1153 21.58 -26.67 38.65
C PRO A 1153 21.74 -25.85 39.94
N ALA A 1154 20.71 -25.10 40.33
CA ALA A 1154 20.79 -24.14 41.42
C ALA A 1154 20.30 -24.71 42.76
N GLY A 1155 19.34 -25.63 42.74
CA GLY A 1155 18.76 -26.21 43.94
C GLY A 1155 18.44 -27.70 43.83
N ILE A 1156 18.49 -28.42 44.96
CA ILE A 1156 18.17 -29.85 45.04
C ILE A 1156 17.27 -30.19 46.22
N ALA A 1157 16.41 -31.19 46.04
CA ALA A 1157 15.61 -31.77 47.12
C ALA A 1157 15.60 -33.30 47.04
N LEU A 1158 15.65 -33.95 48.20
CA LEU A 1158 15.67 -35.41 48.28
C LEU A 1158 14.30 -35.95 48.70
N ALA A 1159 13.83 -36.95 47.97
CA ALA A 1159 12.71 -37.78 48.38
C ALA A 1159 13.22 -39.17 48.76
N ASN A 1160 12.99 -39.56 50.01
CA ASN A 1160 13.41 -40.86 50.52
C ASN A 1160 12.49 -41.96 50.02
N GLU A 1161 13.08 -42.99 49.41
CA GLU A 1161 12.41 -44.18 48.91
C GLU A 1161 12.64 -45.37 49.86
N PRO A 1162 11.74 -46.37 49.87
CA PRO A 1162 11.94 -47.60 50.64
C PRO A 1162 13.27 -48.28 50.31
N GLY A 1163 13.96 -48.74 51.36
CA GLY A 1163 15.25 -49.43 51.25
C GLY A 1163 16.47 -48.51 51.19
N GLY A 1164 16.35 -47.26 51.65
CA GLY A 1164 17.49 -46.32 51.76
C GLY A 1164 17.93 -45.69 50.44
N ARG A 1165 17.11 -45.78 49.39
CA ARG A 1165 17.34 -45.12 48.10
C ARG A 1165 16.71 -43.73 48.11
N VAL A 1166 17.15 -42.85 47.22
CA VAL A 1166 16.62 -41.49 47.11
C VAL A 1166 16.26 -41.16 45.66
N THR A 1167 15.21 -40.36 45.50
CA THR A 1167 14.92 -39.62 44.27
C THR A 1167 15.40 -38.18 44.47
N ILE A 1168 16.16 -37.65 43.51
CA ILE A 1168 16.72 -36.29 43.57
C ILE A 1168 15.90 -35.40 42.66
N PHE A 1169 15.30 -34.34 43.19
CA PHE A 1169 14.72 -33.25 42.40
C PHE A 1169 15.76 -32.16 42.19
N ILE A 1170 15.83 -31.61 40.97
CA ILE A 1170 16.86 -30.68 40.52
C ILE A 1170 16.19 -29.45 39.91
N ALA A 1171 16.51 -28.27 40.44
CA ALA A 1171 16.16 -26.98 39.85
C ALA A 1171 17.22 -26.62 38.78
N ASP A 1172 16.89 -26.83 37.52
CA ASP A 1172 17.76 -26.60 36.37
C ASP A 1172 17.62 -25.14 35.90
N TYR A 1173 18.34 -24.25 36.60
CA TYR A 1173 18.07 -22.81 36.70
C TYR A 1173 17.97 -22.11 35.35
N TYR A 1174 19.02 -22.19 34.52
CA TYR A 1174 19.07 -21.46 33.25
C TYR A 1174 18.20 -22.10 32.17
N ASN A 1175 17.79 -23.35 32.35
CA ASN A 1175 16.86 -24.03 31.44
C ASN A 1175 15.39 -23.76 31.77
N GLY A 1176 15.08 -23.18 32.94
CA GLY A 1176 13.69 -22.98 33.37
C GLY A 1176 12.94 -24.28 33.66
N LEU A 1177 13.67 -25.34 34.06
CA LEU A 1177 13.12 -26.70 34.24
C LEU A 1177 13.31 -27.21 35.66
N VAL A 1178 12.41 -28.10 36.09
CA VAL A 1178 12.63 -28.95 37.27
C VAL A 1178 12.67 -30.40 36.79
N ARG A 1179 13.77 -31.09 37.14
CA ARG A 1179 14.04 -32.48 36.73
C ARG A 1179 14.15 -33.39 37.94
N ALA A 1180 14.00 -34.69 37.73
CA ALA A 1180 14.16 -35.69 38.76
C ALA A 1180 15.05 -36.84 38.29
N VAL A 1181 15.91 -37.31 39.19
CA VAL A 1181 16.71 -38.52 39.00
C VAL A 1181 16.20 -39.55 40.00
N GLY A 1182 15.56 -40.59 39.48
CA GLY A 1182 15.08 -41.70 40.31
C GLY A 1182 16.21 -42.64 40.73
N PRO A 1183 15.93 -43.64 41.59
CA PRO A 1183 16.93 -44.63 42.02
C PRO A 1183 17.47 -45.52 40.89
N ASP A 1184 16.84 -45.50 39.71
CA ASP A 1184 17.28 -46.18 38.50
C ASP A 1184 18.33 -45.39 37.71
N GLY A 1185 18.68 -44.18 38.16
CA GLY A 1185 19.68 -43.34 37.52
C GLY A 1185 19.22 -42.73 36.19
N ILE A 1186 17.91 -42.67 35.93
CA ILE A 1186 17.34 -42.07 34.72
C ILE A 1186 16.89 -40.64 35.02
N MET A 1187 17.30 -39.69 34.17
CA MET A 1187 16.84 -38.30 34.22
C MET A 1187 15.41 -38.21 33.69
N ARG A 1188 14.52 -37.54 34.41
CA ARG A 1188 13.13 -37.33 34.01
C ARG A 1188 12.76 -35.87 34.17
N SER A 1189 11.93 -35.37 33.27
CA SER A 1189 11.23 -34.12 33.52
C SER A 1189 10.13 -34.36 34.58
N VAL A 1190 10.05 -33.50 35.59
CA VAL A 1190 9.05 -33.62 36.67
C VAL A 1190 7.67 -33.14 36.23
N LEU A 1191 7.62 -32.39 35.12
CA LEU A 1191 6.42 -31.78 34.60
C LEU A 1191 5.99 -32.51 33.32
N ASP A 1192 4.98 -33.37 33.47
CA ASP A 1192 4.35 -34.06 32.34
C ASP A 1192 3.91 -33.02 31.30
N GLU A 1193 4.44 -33.13 30.07
CA GLU A 1193 4.02 -32.36 28.90
C GLU A 1193 4.25 -30.82 28.95
N GLY A 1194 5.15 -30.32 29.82
CA GLY A 1194 5.58 -28.91 29.79
C GLY A 1194 4.53 -27.90 30.29
N ARG A 1195 3.67 -28.35 31.21
CA ARG A 1195 2.51 -27.65 31.78
C ARG A 1195 2.82 -26.50 32.74
N VAL A 1196 4.02 -26.47 33.33
CA VAL A 1196 4.53 -25.36 34.14
C VAL A 1196 5.88 -24.96 33.55
N VAL A 1197 6.09 -23.67 33.32
CA VAL A 1197 7.36 -23.14 32.83
C VAL A 1197 7.88 -22.21 33.89
N PHE A 1198 9.02 -22.57 34.48
CA PHE A 1198 9.71 -21.70 35.40
C PHE A 1198 10.60 -20.75 34.60
N GLY A 1199 10.72 -19.50 35.03
CA GLY A 1199 11.65 -18.57 34.41
C GLY A 1199 13.09 -18.92 34.81
N ALA A 1200 13.34 -19.01 36.11
CA ALA A 1200 14.61 -19.42 36.70
C ALA A 1200 14.35 -20.09 38.06
N PRO A 1201 14.11 -21.42 38.10
CA PRO A 1201 13.85 -22.11 39.35
C PRO A 1201 15.14 -22.11 40.18
N SER A 1202 15.16 -21.32 41.25
CA SER A 1202 16.31 -21.11 42.14
C SER A 1202 16.45 -22.24 43.15
N ARG A 1203 15.32 -22.70 43.71
CA ARG A 1203 15.29 -23.69 44.80
C ARG A 1203 14.10 -24.63 44.69
N VAL A 1204 14.26 -25.82 45.29
CA VAL A 1204 13.20 -26.82 45.40
C VAL A 1204 13.16 -27.42 46.81
N ALA A 1205 11.96 -27.76 47.29
CA ALA A 1205 11.77 -28.50 48.54
C ALA A 1205 10.64 -29.51 48.42
N PHE A 1206 10.84 -30.73 48.90
CA PHE A 1206 9.88 -31.82 48.77
C PHE A 1206 9.16 -32.13 50.09
N GLU A 1207 7.83 -32.13 50.06
CA GLU A 1207 6.96 -32.54 51.16
C GLU A 1207 6.47 -33.99 50.95
N PRO A 1208 7.01 -34.97 51.70
CA PRO A 1208 6.70 -36.38 51.48
C PRO A 1208 5.27 -36.76 51.84
N ARG A 1209 4.63 -36.09 52.82
CA ARG A 1209 3.28 -36.42 53.29
C ARG A 1209 2.22 -36.21 52.20
N ARG A 1210 2.31 -35.08 51.50
CA ARG A 1210 1.41 -34.71 50.40
C ARG A 1210 1.96 -35.08 49.02
N ASN A 1211 3.19 -35.58 48.96
CA ASN A 1211 3.91 -35.87 47.72
C ASN A 1211 4.01 -34.63 46.83
N ARG A 1212 4.41 -33.51 47.42
CA ARG A 1212 4.36 -32.18 46.80
C ARG A 1212 5.75 -31.59 46.73
N LEU A 1213 6.08 -31.00 45.59
CA LEU A 1213 7.33 -30.29 45.35
C LEU A 1213 7.05 -28.79 45.31
N TYR A 1214 7.68 -28.04 46.21
CA TYR A 1214 7.70 -26.59 46.18
C TYR A 1214 8.88 -26.12 45.34
N VAL A 1215 8.65 -25.13 44.49
CA VAL A 1215 9.65 -24.57 43.57
C VAL A 1215 9.66 -23.06 43.74
N ALA A 1216 10.81 -22.49 44.09
CA ALA A 1216 11.02 -21.04 44.09
C ALA A 1216 11.48 -20.63 42.69
N ASP A 1217 10.80 -19.66 42.08
CA ASP A 1217 11.10 -19.16 40.74
C ASP A 1217 11.48 -17.69 40.85
N SER A 1218 12.80 -17.45 40.79
CA SER A 1218 13.37 -16.15 41.16
C SER A 1218 13.02 -15.06 40.16
N THR A 1219 12.96 -15.36 38.86
CA THR A 1219 12.62 -14.36 37.83
C THR A 1219 11.14 -14.02 37.77
N GLU A 1220 10.27 -14.94 38.20
CA GLU A 1220 8.83 -14.73 38.22
C GLU A 1220 8.33 -14.27 39.61
N ASN A 1221 9.26 -14.07 40.56
CA ASN A 1221 8.99 -13.64 41.93
C ASN A 1221 7.88 -14.44 42.62
N GLN A 1222 7.94 -15.77 42.52
CA GLN A 1222 6.87 -16.65 43.01
C GLN A 1222 7.41 -17.95 43.62
N VAL A 1223 6.61 -18.57 44.49
CA VAL A 1223 6.79 -19.95 44.95
C VAL A 1223 5.60 -20.79 44.49
N VAL A 1224 5.88 -21.90 43.81
CA VAL A 1224 4.89 -22.76 43.14
C VAL A 1224 4.86 -24.13 43.79
N ALA A 1225 3.66 -24.62 44.11
CA ALA A 1225 3.45 -25.97 44.62
C ALA A 1225 3.02 -26.93 43.50
N VAL A 1226 3.83 -27.96 43.24
CA VAL A 1226 3.60 -29.00 42.22
C VAL A 1226 3.30 -30.32 42.91
N ASP A 1227 2.10 -30.87 42.77
CA ASP A 1227 1.79 -32.21 43.26
C ASP A 1227 2.46 -33.25 42.35
N ILE A 1228 3.31 -34.09 42.93
CA ILE A 1228 4.00 -35.17 42.21
C ILE A 1228 3.06 -36.38 42.16
N PRO A 1229 2.81 -36.99 40.99
CA PRO A 1229 2.01 -38.20 40.91
C PRO A 1229 2.74 -39.37 41.59
N ARG A 1230 2.07 -40.11 42.49
CA ARG A 1230 2.60 -41.39 43.00
C ARG A 1230 2.56 -42.41 41.86
N SER A 1231 3.71 -42.75 41.30
CA SER A 1231 3.85 -43.85 40.33
C SER A 1231 3.28 -45.15 40.92
N THR A 1232 2.19 -45.66 40.34
CA THR A 1232 1.58 -46.96 40.69
C THR A 1232 2.04 -48.09 39.77
N ARG A 1233 3.11 -47.92 38.98
CA ARG A 1233 3.56 -48.93 38.01
C ARG A 1233 5.02 -49.30 38.19
N GLY A 1234 5.24 -50.50 38.73
CA GLY A 1234 6.49 -51.24 38.57
C GLY A 1234 6.78 -51.56 37.09
N PRO A 1235 8.03 -51.94 36.75
CA PRO A 1235 8.52 -51.90 35.38
C PRO A 1235 7.98 -53.07 34.55
N ARG A 1236 7.15 -52.78 33.55
CA ARG A 1236 6.98 -53.61 32.34
C ARG A 1236 6.73 -52.74 31.12
N LEU A 1237 7.81 -52.31 30.48
CA LEU A 1237 7.78 -51.81 29.10
C LEU A 1237 8.11 -52.99 28.17
N ALA A 1238 7.11 -53.42 27.40
CA ALA A 1238 7.28 -54.35 26.31
C ALA A 1238 8.00 -53.65 25.15
N LEU A 1239 9.14 -54.20 24.75
CA LEU A 1239 9.88 -53.84 23.53
C LEU A 1239 8.96 -53.95 22.30
N ARG A 1240 8.76 -52.85 21.57
CA ARG A 1240 8.31 -52.90 20.17
C ARG A 1240 9.53 -52.84 19.25
N PRO A 1241 9.73 -53.80 18.34
CA PRO A 1241 10.88 -53.82 17.45
C PRO A 1241 10.75 -52.78 16.32
N LEU A 1242 11.91 -52.22 15.95
CA LEU A 1242 12.14 -51.31 14.84
C LEU A 1242 11.61 -51.85 13.51
N ALA A 1243 10.81 -51.05 12.79
CA ALA A 1243 10.50 -51.30 11.38
C ALA A 1243 11.66 -50.82 10.48
N PRO A 1244 12.10 -51.59 9.48
CA PRO A 1244 13.23 -51.24 8.63
C PRO A 1244 12.86 -50.26 7.51
N ALA A 1245 13.86 -49.48 7.10
CA ALA A 1245 13.83 -48.47 6.07
C ALA A 1245 13.32 -48.98 4.71
N ARG A 1246 12.42 -48.21 4.06
CA ARG A 1246 12.07 -48.41 2.65
C ARG A 1246 12.90 -47.50 1.75
N LYS A 1247 13.60 -48.16 0.82
CA LYS A 1247 14.36 -47.61 -0.30
C LYS A 1247 13.47 -46.91 -1.33
N SER A 1248 14.14 -46.02 -2.06
CA SER A 1248 13.84 -45.32 -3.31
C SER A 1248 12.86 -45.97 -4.30
N GLY A 1249 11.99 -45.13 -4.86
CA GLY A 1249 11.30 -45.25 -6.14
C GLY A 1249 10.78 -43.88 -6.55
#